data_AF-R6K3P3-F1
#
_entry.id   AF-R6K3P3-F1
#
_cell.length_a   1.000
_cell.length_b   1.000
_cell.length_c   1.000
_cell.angle_alpha   90.00
_cell.angle_beta   90.00
_cell.angle_gamma   90.00
#
_symmetry.space_group_name_H-M   'P 1'
#
loop_
_entity.id
_entity.type
_entity.pdbx_description
1 polymer ?
#
loop_
_entity_poly.entity_id
_entity_poly.type
_entity_poly.pdbx_seq_one_letter_code
_entity_poly.pdbx_strand_id
1 'polypeptide(L)'
;MGKNIEVKKIKNKKYIELLGVLVTIIIIIIMAGTAYSYAYNYRFTHKSDEIDMYNNSITYYYRDNEKRVNLQKTYTISDNWLSKMLIHKEEIETIGTNTTIYGPYTWLPAGKYKVTFDFTEEGGSAFEYWDVCVNFGNDVMDKQKWSSIGDVTITGTGASVQSPHYWRDSRNMPHLEYYVNTTGDAADYELRLYFTNNQGYDLPTGGSDNMDAKKAFLQSVKIEAVEANTIYAFDSETDAISNANGKELTKTYWGQMRSNVSVPTKAGYTFMGWYGYRHAVNDGSDRKTLKFGTDQDKEKVKLWNSDGTPAIDTEVSYYDYSVWAEWKQNNLEFNANEGDLKYPGDNINNPNGNRTNVVHPTWLESSYCYMNGDIPTRKGYIFNGWFRYHDDGNWWEKIYDADGIAVKEDTSCFWYWNGNYAWHSTDYVTLYANWLPDYNLKVDGDEGVYKVTGKDMEGNDIIIENGKQYSYHYSQSAPTYIYLKEGYEIDYIVETSNNKYWDDTTYNSSLGRYENSWVMNDDRTIYIHTKPINYKITYNLDGGSVSTDNRTTYTTKDEFTLINPIKQGYVFSGWSGTELSGGANTTVTIMKGSVGDRNYTAHWIEEVAPQPVLKTSSQKGISTTNYESGEYIETGTVVTVKAEVKKGYKFKCWADADGNVVSTDVEYTFTMPDEDVSLLAYAKQKNADIIITKASSTMYNDTLLKRVEGDDKWYDEVGKYGIDVLKEYTYDKCVQVWQINSDREIKRIK
;
A
#
# COMPACT_ATOMS: atom_id res chain seq x y z
N MET A 1 -12.81 -19.98 -142.21
CA MET A 1 -11.66 -20.88 -142.49
C MET A 1 -10.47 -20.36 -141.69
N GLY A 2 -10.09 -21.01 -140.59
CA GLY A 2 -9.04 -20.55 -139.66
C GLY A 2 -9.38 -19.27 -138.86
N LYS A 3 -8.78 -19.00 -137.69
CA LYS A 3 -7.92 -19.85 -136.84
C LYS A 3 -7.97 -19.25 -135.41
N ASN A 4 -8.16 -20.06 -134.37
CA ASN A 4 -8.06 -19.59 -132.98
C ASN A 4 -6.62 -19.15 -132.67
N ILE A 5 -6.45 -17.98 -132.07
CA ILE A 5 -5.24 -17.62 -131.30
C ILE A 5 -5.70 -17.06 -129.96
N GLU A 6 -5.64 -17.90 -128.94
CA GLU A 6 -5.95 -17.56 -127.56
C GLU A 6 -4.73 -16.88 -126.92
N VAL A 7 -4.77 -15.54 -126.80
CA VAL A 7 -3.69 -14.80 -126.13
C VAL A 7 -3.83 -14.95 -124.62
N LYS A 8 -3.10 -15.91 -124.04
CA LYS A 8 -2.96 -16.05 -122.59
C LYS A 8 -2.40 -14.77 -121.98
N LYS A 9 -3.29 -13.96 -121.37
CA LYS A 9 -2.90 -12.91 -120.40
C LYS A 9 -2.30 -13.58 -119.17
N ILE A 10 -0.97 -13.75 -119.15
CA ILE A 10 -0.24 -14.15 -117.96
C ILE A 10 -0.38 -13.03 -116.92
N LYS A 11 -1.22 -13.27 -115.89
CA LYS A 11 -1.33 -12.40 -114.73
C LYS A 11 -0.02 -12.45 -113.93
N ASN A 12 0.96 -11.64 -114.31
CA ASN A 12 2.23 -11.48 -113.58
C ASN A 12 2.06 -10.70 -112.26
N LYS A 13 0.91 -10.84 -111.59
CA LYS A 13 0.60 -10.24 -110.29
C LYS A 13 1.63 -10.68 -109.23
N LYS A 14 2.00 -11.97 -109.24
CA LYS A 14 3.09 -12.52 -108.41
C LYS A 14 4.44 -11.84 -108.65
N TYR A 15 4.77 -11.45 -109.89
CA TYR A 15 6.04 -10.77 -110.18
C TYR A 15 6.04 -9.32 -109.66
N ILE A 16 4.91 -8.62 -109.76
CA ILE A 16 4.75 -7.26 -109.21
C ILE A 16 4.70 -7.30 -107.67
N GLU A 17 4.03 -8.30 -107.08
CA GLU A 17 4.03 -8.55 -105.64
C GLU A 17 5.44 -8.90 -105.13
N LEU A 18 6.21 -9.75 -105.84
CA LEU A 18 7.62 -10.02 -105.50
C LEU A 18 8.50 -8.78 -105.67
N LEU A 19 8.32 -7.97 -106.72
CA LEU A 19 9.10 -6.74 -106.89
C LEU A 19 8.79 -5.74 -105.78
N GLY A 20 7.52 -5.61 -105.40
CA GLY A 20 7.09 -4.79 -104.27
C GLY A 20 7.71 -5.26 -102.96
N VAL A 21 7.67 -6.56 -102.66
CA VAL A 21 8.34 -7.14 -101.48
C VAL A 21 9.85 -6.93 -101.52
N LEU A 22 10.50 -7.12 -102.68
CA LEU A 22 11.95 -6.92 -102.82
C LEU A 22 12.33 -5.44 -102.63
N VAL A 23 11.57 -4.50 -103.19
CA VAL A 23 11.77 -3.06 -102.99
C VAL A 23 11.51 -2.67 -101.54
N THR A 24 10.49 -3.23 -100.87
CA THR A 24 10.25 -3.02 -99.44
C THR A 24 11.40 -3.58 -98.60
N ILE A 25 11.93 -4.76 -98.92
CA ILE A 25 13.10 -5.34 -98.25
C ILE A 25 14.35 -4.47 -98.50
N ILE A 26 14.56 -3.96 -99.70
CA ILE A 26 15.68 -3.05 -100.01
C ILE A 26 15.51 -1.72 -99.26
N ILE A 27 14.30 -1.17 -99.17
CA ILE A 27 14.01 0.03 -98.37
C ILE A 27 14.24 -0.27 -96.88
N ILE A 28 13.84 -1.43 -96.36
CA ILE A 28 14.13 -1.86 -94.98
C ILE A 28 15.64 -2.03 -94.77
N ILE A 29 16.39 -2.59 -95.72
CA ILE A 29 17.86 -2.73 -95.63
C ILE A 29 18.57 -1.38 -95.75
N ILE A 30 18.05 -0.44 -96.55
CA ILE A 30 18.57 0.92 -96.64
C ILE A 30 18.25 1.70 -95.35
N MET A 31 17.02 1.62 -94.83
CA MET A 31 16.64 2.26 -93.56
C MET A 31 17.39 1.65 -92.37
N ALA A 32 17.57 0.32 -92.35
CA ALA A 32 18.40 -0.36 -91.37
C ALA A 32 19.87 0.01 -91.54
N GLY A 33 20.37 0.14 -92.78
CA GLY A 33 21.73 0.56 -93.09
C GLY A 33 22.01 2.02 -92.69
N THR A 34 21.05 2.93 -92.90
CA THR A 34 21.15 4.32 -92.44
C THR A 34 20.96 4.44 -90.94
N ALA A 35 20.10 3.64 -90.31
CA ALA A 35 20.00 3.57 -88.85
C ALA A 35 21.29 3.01 -88.23
N TYR A 36 21.88 1.99 -88.85
CA TYR A 36 23.15 1.38 -88.42
C TYR A 36 24.34 2.31 -88.67
N SER A 37 24.29 3.18 -89.70
CA SER A 37 25.30 4.25 -89.89
C SER A 37 25.09 5.45 -88.97
N TYR A 38 23.85 5.75 -88.55
CA TYR A 38 23.56 6.79 -87.55
C TYR A 38 23.99 6.36 -86.13
N ALA A 39 23.93 5.06 -85.82
CA ALA A 39 24.32 4.49 -84.53
C ALA A 39 25.84 4.52 -84.24
N TYR A 40 26.67 5.09 -85.12
CA TYR A 40 28.14 5.06 -85.02
C TYR A 40 28.80 6.43 -84.78
N ASN A 41 28.02 7.49 -84.50
CA ASN A 41 28.55 8.85 -84.37
C ASN A 41 28.97 9.28 -82.95
N TYR A 42 28.72 8.46 -81.92
CA TYR A 42 29.02 8.80 -80.52
C TYR A 42 29.98 7.77 -79.90
N ARG A 43 31.03 8.22 -79.21
CA ARG A 43 32.01 7.32 -78.55
C ARG A 43 31.37 6.54 -77.41
N PHE A 44 30.51 7.19 -76.65
CA PHE A 44 29.70 6.58 -75.61
C PHE A 44 28.24 6.54 -76.06
N THR A 45 27.53 5.45 -75.75
CA THR A 45 26.10 5.32 -76.07
C THR A 45 25.39 4.78 -74.85
N HIS A 46 24.40 5.52 -74.34
CA HIS A 46 23.50 5.06 -73.28
C HIS A 46 22.83 3.73 -73.64
N LYS A 47 22.66 2.86 -72.65
CA LYS A 47 22.05 1.53 -72.81
C LYS A 47 20.82 1.35 -71.93
N SER A 48 20.97 1.71 -70.67
CA SER A 48 19.99 1.56 -69.60
C SER A 48 20.47 2.37 -68.40
N ASP A 49 19.62 2.51 -67.40
CA ASP A 49 19.94 3.18 -66.14
C ASP A 49 19.11 2.59 -65.00
N GLU A 50 19.62 2.79 -63.78
CA GLU A 50 19.08 2.23 -62.55
C GLU A 50 19.20 3.25 -61.42
N ILE A 51 18.15 3.41 -60.63
CA ILE A 51 18.12 4.25 -59.43
C ILE A 51 18.11 3.36 -58.20
N ASP A 52 18.94 3.69 -57.21
CA ASP A 52 18.80 3.21 -55.83
C ASP A 52 18.49 4.42 -54.92
N MET A 53 17.22 4.50 -54.50
CA MET A 53 16.72 5.54 -53.60
C MET A 53 17.45 5.56 -52.25
N TYR A 54 17.81 4.41 -51.69
CA TYR A 54 18.42 4.30 -50.36
C TYR A 54 19.82 4.91 -50.33
N ASN A 55 20.64 4.52 -51.31
CA ASN A 55 21.99 5.06 -51.48
C ASN A 55 21.99 6.43 -52.18
N ASN A 56 20.81 6.99 -52.46
CA ASN A 56 20.56 8.20 -53.24
C ASN A 56 21.46 8.29 -54.49
N SER A 57 21.48 7.22 -55.29
CA SER A 57 22.44 7.07 -56.37
C SER A 57 21.82 6.55 -57.66
N ILE A 58 22.46 6.89 -58.77
CA ILE A 58 22.03 6.52 -60.12
C ILE A 58 23.18 5.82 -60.85
N THR A 59 22.90 4.67 -61.44
CA THR A 59 23.87 3.87 -62.22
C THR A 59 23.56 4.03 -63.70
N TYR A 60 24.49 4.63 -64.42
CA TYR A 60 24.43 4.82 -65.87
C TYR A 60 25.14 3.67 -66.57
N TYR A 61 24.40 2.88 -67.36
CA TYR A 61 24.96 1.80 -68.19
C TYR A 61 25.16 2.30 -69.62
N TYR A 62 26.34 2.05 -70.18
CA TYR A 62 26.71 2.55 -71.50
C TYR A 62 27.61 1.61 -72.28
N ARG A 63 27.63 1.81 -73.59
CA ARG A 63 28.58 1.21 -74.53
C ARG A 63 29.73 2.18 -74.76
N ASP A 64 30.95 1.75 -74.51
CA ASP A 64 32.14 2.40 -75.08
C ASP A 64 32.36 1.78 -76.48
N ASN A 65 32.10 2.55 -77.54
CA ASN A 65 32.16 2.08 -78.93
C ASN A 65 33.60 1.95 -79.45
N GLU A 66 34.54 2.70 -78.88
CA GLU A 66 35.96 2.61 -79.20
C GLU A 66 36.54 1.30 -78.63
N LYS A 67 36.36 1.08 -77.33
CA LYS A 67 36.83 -0.13 -76.64
C LYS A 67 35.94 -1.36 -76.89
N ARG A 68 34.75 -1.17 -77.44
CA ARG A 68 33.74 -2.20 -77.72
C ARG A 68 33.32 -3.01 -76.49
N VAL A 69 33.17 -2.34 -75.36
CA VAL A 69 32.72 -2.94 -74.08
C VAL A 69 31.47 -2.24 -73.54
N ASN A 70 30.65 -2.98 -72.80
CA ASN A 70 29.60 -2.40 -71.98
C ASN A 70 30.21 -2.09 -70.60
N LEU A 71 29.91 -0.92 -70.06
CA LEU A 71 30.41 -0.42 -68.79
C LEU A 71 29.26 0.24 -68.01
N GLN A 72 29.48 0.44 -66.72
CA GLN A 72 28.57 1.19 -65.85
C GLN A 72 29.36 2.17 -64.98
N LYS A 73 28.72 3.25 -64.54
CA LYS A 73 29.23 4.12 -63.47
C LYS A 73 28.07 4.58 -62.59
N THR A 74 28.26 4.48 -61.28
CA THR A 74 27.29 4.91 -60.27
C THR A 74 27.68 6.27 -59.73
N TYR A 75 26.71 7.16 -59.58
CA TYR A 75 26.88 8.52 -59.09
C TYR A 75 25.95 8.76 -57.90
N THR A 76 26.48 9.22 -56.77
CA THR A 76 25.67 9.67 -55.64
C THR A 76 25.15 11.07 -55.90
N ILE A 77 23.84 11.26 -55.83
CA ILE A 77 23.19 12.56 -56.02
C ILE A 77 23.24 13.34 -54.71
N SER A 78 23.30 14.68 -54.80
CA SER A 78 23.37 15.57 -53.65
C SER A 78 22.68 16.90 -53.96
N ASP A 79 22.14 17.56 -52.95
CA ASP A 79 21.69 18.95 -53.02
C ASP A 79 22.85 19.97 -52.98
N ASN A 80 24.01 19.56 -52.45
CA ASN A 80 25.25 20.34 -52.45
C ASN A 80 26.46 19.50 -52.89
N TRP A 81 26.84 19.70 -54.15
CA TRP A 81 27.89 18.99 -54.85
C TRP A 81 29.31 19.45 -54.53
N LEU A 82 29.50 20.52 -53.74
CA LEU A 82 30.83 21.06 -53.41
C LEU A 82 31.76 20.01 -52.76
N SER A 83 31.19 19.07 -52.00
CA SER A 83 31.91 17.93 -51.43
C SER A 83 32.47 16.97 -52.48
N LYS A 84 31.83 16.86 -53.64
CA LYS A 84 32.16 15.96 -54.75
C LYS A 84 33.03 16.61 -55.83
N MET A 85 33.31 17.91 -55.73
CA MET A 85 34.28 18.60 -56.59
C MET A 85 35.72 18.38 -56.11
N LEU A 86 36.68 18.55 -57.03
CA LEU A 86 38.11 18.58 -56.77
C LEU A 86 38.66 19.99 -57.04
N ILE A 87 39.78 20.33 -56.42
CA ILE A 87 40.52 21.60 -56.61
C ILE A 87 41.99 21.31 -56.89
N HIS A 88 42.59 22.03 -57.82
CA HIS A 88 44.02 21.93 -58.12
C HIS A 88 44.58 23.24 -58.67
N LYS A 89 45.91 23.34 -58.68
CA LYS A 89 46.64 24.42 -59.34
C LYS A 89 46.77 24.12 -60.84
N GLU A 90 46.31 25.05 -61.66
CA GLU A 90 46.40 24.99 -63.13
C GLU A 90 46.69 26.39 -63.67
N GLU A 91 47.92 26.62 -64.13
CA GLU A 91 48.35 27.88 -64.75
C GLU A 91 48.04 27.85 -66.25
N ILE A 92 47.04 28.62 -66.68
CA ILE A 92 46.63 28.74 -68.08
C ILE A 92 47.00 30.13 -68.60
N GLU A 93 48.24 30.29 -69.07
CA GLU A 93 48.83 31.57 -69.48
C GLU A 93 47.98 32.34 -70.51
N THR A 94 47.27 31.65 -71.39
CA THR A 94 46.45 32.25 -72.45
C THR A 94 45.20 32.99 -71.95
N ILE A 95 44.75 32.69 -70.73
CA ILE A 95 43.54 33.29 -70.14
C ILE A 95 43.75 33.85 -68.72
N GLY A 96 44.95 33.68 -68.14
CA GLY A 96 45.34 34.33 -66.88
C GLY A 96 44.81 33.66 -65.61
N THR A 97 44.53 32.36 -65.63
CA THR A 97 44.02 31.60 -64.48
C THR A 97 45.12 30.76 -63.82
N ASN A 98 44.98 30.48 -62.52
CA ASN A 98 45.95 29.74 -61.69
C ASN A 98 45.34 28.54 -60.94
N THR A 99 44.02 28.53 -60.73
CA THR A 99 43.35 27.51 -59.91
C THR A 99 42.06 27.08 -60.58
N THR A 100 41.82 25.77 -60.59
CA THR A 100 40.65 25.16 -61.20
C THR A 100 39.91 24.35 -60.14
N ILE A 101 38.60 24.59 -60.02
CA ILE A 101 37.68 23.73 -59.26
C ILE A 101 36.81 22.99 -60.28
N TYR A 102 36.80 21.67 -60.22
CA TYR A 102 36.19 20.83 -61.25
C TYR A 102 35.37 19.66 -60.67
N GLY A 103 34.46 19.13 -61.49
CA GLY A 103 33.42 18.21 -61.07
C GLY A 103 32.11 18.96 -60.71
N PRO A 104 31.22 18.38 -59.88
CA PRO A 104 31.20 16.96 -59.53
C PRO A 104 31.19 16.10 -60.79
N TYR A 105 31.57 14.84 -60.67
CA TYR A 105 31.29 13.87 -61.72
C TYR A 105 29.88 13.31 -61.49
N THR A 106 28.94 13.60 -62.40
CA THR A 106 27.58 13.05 -62.35
C THR A 106 27.06 12.73 -63.74
N TRP A 107 26.06 11.85 -63.83
CA TRP A 107 25.23 11.75 -65.02
C TRP A 107 23.93 12.53 -64.82
N LEU A 108 23.48 13.20 -65.88
CA LEU A 108 22.20 13.89 -65.92
C LEU A 108 21.24 13.11 -66.84
N PRO A 109 20.07 12.66 -66.33
CA PRO A 109 19.00 12.11 -67.15
C PRO A 109 18.52 13.08 -68.25
N ALA A 110 17.57 12.66 -69.09
CA ALA A 110 17.01 13.57 -70.09
C ALA A 110 16.17 14.66 -69.42
N GLY A 111 16.46 15.92 -69.72
CA GLY A 111 15.73 17.05 -69.13
C GLY A 111 16.55 18.34 -69.13
N LYS A 112 16.03 19.33 -68.41
CA LYS A 112 16.68 20.62 -68.18
C LYS A 112 17.03 20.76 -66.70
N TYR A 113 18.31 21.02 -66.43
CA TYR A 113 18.88 21.13 -65.08
C TYR A 113 19.45 22.53 -64.89
N LYS A 114 19.05 23.19 -63.82
CA LYS A 114 19.65 24.44 -63.36
C LYS A 114 20.89 24.10 -62.55
N VAL A 115 22.02 24.66 -62.95
CA VAL A 115 23.29 24.60 -62.22
C VAL A 115 23.51 25.95 -61.55
N THR A 116 23.73 25.96 -60.25
CA THR A 116 24.01 27.17 -59.46
C THR A 116 25.31 27.00 -58.69
N PHE A 117 26.23 27.94 -58.84
CA PHE A 117 27.42 28.09 -58.02
C PHE A 117 27.27 29.33 -57.14
N ASP A 118 27.21 29.10 -55.83
CA ASP A 118 27.17 30.17 -54.83
C ASP A 118 28.61 30.44 -54.39
N PHE A 119 29.17 31.60 -54.73
CA PHE A 119 30.56 31.92 -54.44
C PHE A 119 30.71 32.59 -53.07
N THR A 120 31.92 32.53 -52.49
CA THR A 120 32.34 33.51 -51.47
C THR A 120 32.62 34.86 -52.12
N GLU A 121 32.76 35.93 -51.32
CA GLU A 121 33.12 37.25 -51.85
C GLU A 121 34.49 37.24 -52.53
N GLU A 122 35.48 36.58 -51.92
CA GLU A 122 36.84 36.42 -52.46
C GLU A 122 36.86 35.52 -53.70
N GLY A 123 36.16 34.38 -53.65
CA GLY A 123 36.04 33.43 -54.75
C GLY A 123 35.39 34.03 -55.98
N GLY A 124 34.26 34.71 -55.81
CA GLY A 124 33.57 35.39 -56.91
C GLY A 124 34.30 36.62 -57.44
N SER A 125 35.28 37.15 -56.70
CA SER A 125 36.19 38.21 -57.17
C SER A 125 37.41 37.65 -57.92
N ALA A 126 37.77 36.38 -57.68
CA ALA A 126 38.83 35.67 -58.40
C ALA A 126 38.32 34.88 -59.62
N PHE A 127 37.02 34.64 -59.72
CA PHE A 127 36.37 33.85 -60.77
C PHE A 127 36.42 34.57 -62.12
N GLU A 128 36.95 33.89 -63.15
CA GLU A 128 37.15 34.53 -64.47
C GLU A 128 36.58 33.71 -65.65
N TYR A 129 36.71 32.37 -65.65
CA TYR A 129 36.18 31.49 -66.71
C TYR A 129 35.48 30.25 -66.17
N TRP A 130 34.63 29.63 -66.98
CA TRP A 130 34.00 28.34 -66.72
C TRP A 130 33.84 27.51 -68.01
N ASP A 131 33.77 26.19 -67.89
CA ASP A 131 33.29 25.30 -68.95
C ASP A 131 32.51 24.11 -68.40
N VAL A 132 31.82 23.40 -69.30
CA VAL A 132 31.18 22.11 -69.05
C VAL A 132 31.80 21.10 -70.00
N CYS A 133 32.28 20.01 -69.42
CA CYS A 133 32.78 18.86 -70.14
C CYS A 133 31.86 17.66 -69.89
N VAL A 134 31.76 16.78 -70.88
CA VAL A 134 30.99 15.55 -70.80
C VAL A 134 31.80 14.40 -71.37
N ASN A 135 31.24 13.20 -71.33
CA ASN A 135 31.81 11.98 -71.90
C ASN A 135 33.21 11.68 -71.35
N PHE A 136 33.38 11.77 -70.03
CA PHE A 136 34.65 11.47 -69.32
C PHE A 136 35.82 12.34 -69.80
N GLY A 137 35.60 13.65 -69.93
CA GLY A 137 36.64 14.60 -70.35
C GLY A 137 36.85 14.72 -71.86
N ASN A 138 36.10 13.99 -72.70
CA ASN A 138 36.40 13.88 -74.13
C ASN A 138 35.69 14.91 -75.00
N ASP A 139 34.52 15.39 -74.58
CA ASP A 139 33.74 16.38 -75.30
C ASP A 139 33.59 17.61 -74.41
N VAL A 140 34.22 18.73 -74.79
CA VAL A 140 34.31 19.95 -73.98
C VAL A 140 33.83 21.15 -74.80
N MET A 141 33.10 22.07 -74.16
CA MET A 141 32.79 23.37 -74.76
C MET A 141 33.98 24.34 -74.69
N ASP A 142 33.99 25.36 -75.54
CA ASP A 142 34.94 26.47 -75.38
C ASP A 142 34.73 27.18 -74.03
N LYS A 143 35.83 27.56 -73.39
CA LYS A 143 35.83 28.28 -72.11
C LYS A 143 35.07 29.60 -72.21
N GLN A 144 34.04 29.72 -71.38
CA GLN A 144 33.21 30.90 -71.28
C GLN A 144 33.76 31.85 -70.22
N LYS A 145 33.78 33.15 -70.52
CA LYS A 145 34.11 34.15 -69.51
C LYS A 145 32.96 34.22 -68.50
N TRP A 146 33.24 34.63 -67.27
CA TRP A 146 32.21 34.86 -66.24
C TRP A 146 31.05 35.76 -66.72
N SER A 147 31.33 36.68 -67.65
CA SER A 147 30.36 37.61 -68.24
C SER A 147 29.68 37.09 -69.53
N SER A 148 29.90 35.84 -69.92
CA SER A 148 29.21 35.22 -71.07
C SER A 148 27.72 35.06 -70.79
N ILE A 149 26.88 35.43 -71.76
CA ILE A 149 25.40 35.31 -71.71
C ILE A 149 24.82 34.45 -72.83
N GLY A 150 25.67 33.83 -73.66
CA GLY A 150 25.26 33.08 -74.84
C GLY A 150 25.04 31.59 -74.56
N ASP A 151 24.06 31.00 -75.24
CA ASP A 151 23.84 29.55 -75.26
C ASP A 151 24.94 28.85 -76.07
N VAL A 152 25.38 27.67 -75.62
CA VAL A 152 26.43 26.87 -76.27
C VAL A 152 26.03 25.40 -76.34
N THR A 153 26.08 24.81 -77.54
CA THR A 153 25.83 23.37 -77.75
C THR A 153 27.13 22.59 -77.70
N ILE A 154 27.19 21.53 -76.88
CA ILE A 154 28.29 20.58 -76.91
C ILE A 154 28.04 19.64 -78.09
N THR A 155 28.74 19.90 -79.20
CA THR A 155 28.45 19.24 -80.48
C THR A 155 28.64 17.73 -80.38
N GLY A 156 27.63 16.97 -80.81
CA GLY A 156 27.71 15.52 -80.85
C GLY A 156 27.48 14.80 -79.51
N THR A 157 26.85 15.44 -78.53
CA THR A 157 26.57 14.80 -77.21
C THR A 157 25.11 14.84 -76.77
N GLY A 158 24.27 15.64 -77.46
CA GLY A 158 22.89 15.89 -77.05
C GLY A 158 22.74 16.88 -75.89
N ALA A 159 23.86 17.46 -75.40
CA ALA A 159 23.87 18.44 -74.33
C ALA A 159 24.10 19.88 -74.84
N SER A 160 23.46 20.84 -74.17
CA SER A 160 23.65 22.28 -74.39
C SER A 160 23.59 23.03 -73.07
N VAL A 161 24.39 24.09 -72.94
CA VAL A 161 24.33 25.03 -71.82
C VAL A 161 23.61 26.29 -72.28
N GLN A 162 22.62 26.73 -71.52
CA GLN A 162 21.70 27.80 -71.87
C GLN A 162 21.61 28.86 -70.78
N SER A 163 21.37 30.11 -71.20
CA SER A 163 21.08 31.27 -70.36
C SER A 163 22.08 31.47 -69.19
N PRO A 164 23.41 31.46 -69.42
CA PRO A 164 24.36 31.71 -68.36
C PRO A 164 24.26 33.13 -67.81
N HIS A 165 24.32 33.24 -66.49
CA HIS A 165 24.08 34.47 -65.76
C HIS A 165 24.94 34.54 -64.49
N TYR A 166 25.92 35.44 -64.48
CA TYR A 166 26.62 35.84 -63.26
C TYR A 166 25.96 37.09 -62.67
N TRP A 167 25.66 37.05 -61.36
CA TRP A 167 24.93 38.10 -60.66
C TRP A 167 25.34 38.18 -59.18
N ARG A 168 24.83 39.19 -58.46
CA ARG A 168 24.98 39.33 -57.01
C ARG A 168 23.62 39.44 -56.32
N ASP A 169 23.47 38.76 -55.19
CA ASP A 169 22.21 38.74 -54.44
C ASP A 169 21.95 40.01 -53.60
N SER A 170 20.85 40.02 -52.85
CA SER A 170 20.49 41.13 -51.96
C SER A 170 21.47 41.36 -50.80
N ARG A 171 22.37 40.40 -50.53
CA ARG A 171 23.48 40.50 -49.58
C ARG A 171 24.81 40.82 -50.28
N ASN A 172 24.77 41.15 -51.58
CA ASN A 172 25.91 41.37 -52.46
C ASN A 172 26.81 40.13 -52.69
N MET A 173 26.34 38.92 -52.38
CA MET A 173 27.08 37.68 -52.60
C MET A 173 27.05 37.29 -54.08
N PRO A 174 28.17 36.85 -54.68
CA PRO A 174 28.23 36.49 -56.10
C PRO A 174 27.73 35.07 -56.40
N HIS A 175 27.07 34.92 -57.54
CA HIS A 175 26.48 33.67 -58.02
C HIS A 175 26.71 33.51 -59.52
N LEU A 176 26.89 32.26 -59.99
CA LEU A 176 26.76 31.88 -61.40
C LEU A 176 25.62 30.87 -61.53
N GLU A 177 24.68 31.15 -62.42
CA GLU A 177 23.63 30.21 -62.82
C GLU A 177 23.71 29.93 -64.32
N TYR A 178 23.44 28.69 -64.73
CA TYR A 178 23.15 28.33 -66.12
C TYR A 178 22.28 27.07 -66.17
N TYR A 179 21.73 26.76 -67.33
CA TYR A 179 20.89 25.58 -67.52
C TYR A 179 21.55 24.57 -68.46
N VAL A 180 21.80 23.36 -67.97
CA VAL A 180 22.17 22.22 -68.82
C VAL A 180 20.89 21.58 -69.34
N ASN A 181 20.63 21.72 -70.63
CA ASN A 181 19.54 21.05 -71.33
C ASN A 181 20.12 19.87 -72.11
N THR A 182 19.63 18.66 -71.87
CA THR A 182 20.24 17.44 -72.39
C THR A 182 19.24 16.34 -72.76
N THR A 183 19.55 15.58 -73.82
CA THR A 183 18.94 14.26 -74.05
C THR A 183 19.44 13.20 -73.05
N GLY A 184 20.46 13.54 -72.26
CA GLY A 184 21.11 12.71 -71.27
C GLY A 184 21.93 11.56 -71.86
N ASP A 185 22.20 11.56 -73.17
CA ASP A 185 23.03 10.53 -73.83
C ASP A 185 24.53 10.72 -73.57
N ALA A 186 24.93 11.95 -73.24
CA ALA A 186 26.27 12.23 -72.75
C ALA A 186 26.46 11.64 -71.34
N ALA A 187 27.56 10.92 -71.15
CA ALA A 187 28.00 10.45 -69.85
C ALA A 187 28.69 11.56 -69.05
N ASP A 188 28.84 11.38 -67.74
CA ASP A 188 29.89 12.00 -66.92
C ASP A 188 30.10 13.51 -67.16
N TYR A 189 29.12 14.30 -66.76
CA TYR A 189 29.20 15.75 -66.70
C TYR A 189 30.24 16.14 -65.66
N GLU A 190 31.15 17.01 -66.08
CA GLU A 190 32.19 17.62 -65.26
C GLU A 190 32.08 19.13 -65.48
N LEU A 191 31.75 19.86 -64.42
CA LEU A 191 31.65 21.32 -64.46
C LEU A 191 33.00 21.89 -64.03
N ARG A 192 33.49 22.95 -64.68
CA ARG A 192 34.80 23.55 -64.35
C ARG A 192 34.69 25.04 -64.14
N LEU A 193 35.32 25.52 -63.07
CA LEU A 193 35.47 26.93 -62.75
C LEU A 193 36.96 27.26 -62.64
N TYR A 194 37.35 28.38 -63.25
CA TYR A 194 38.73 28.83 -63.35
C TYR A 194 38.90 30.19 -62.67
N PHE A 195 39.88 30.26 -61.78
CA PHE A 195 40.15 31.40 -60.91
C PHE A 195 41.56 31.96 -61.13
N THR A 196 41.72 33.27 -60.95
CA THR A 196 42.97 34.00 -61.16
C THR A 196 44.04 33.76 -60.09
N ASN A 197 43.67 33.21 -58.94
CA ASN A 197 44.58 32.91 -57.82
C ASN A 197 44.09 31.71 -56.99
N ASN A 198 44.91 31.27 -56.04
CA ASN A 198 44.71 30.12 -55.15
C ASN A 198 44.21 30.47 -53.73
N GLN A 199 43.83 31.73 -53.46
CA GLN A 199 43.47 32.27 -52.14
C GLN A 199 44.48 31.93 -51.02
N GLY A 200 45.77 31.83 -51.37
CA GLY A 200 46.85 31.53 -50.42
C GLY A 200 47.03 30.04 -50.07
N TYR A 201 46.23 29.12 -50.63
CA TYR A 201 46.38 27.68 -50.41
C TYR A 201 47.49 27.08 -51.29
N ASP A 202 48.36 26.27 -50.69
CA ASP A 202 49.33 25.46 -51.45
C ASP A 202 48.59 24.27 -52.09
N LEU A 203 48.32 24.38 -53.40
CA LEU A 203 47.50 23.43 -54.14
C LEU A 203 48.38 22.54 -55.04
N PRO A 204 48.17 21.21 -55.03
CA PRO A 204 48.85 20.30 -55.95
C PRO A 204 48.43 20.55 -57.40
N THR A 205 49.22 20.09 -58.36
CA THR A 205 48.92 20.18 -59.81
C THR A 205 47.89 19.16 -60.29
N GLY A 206 47.62 18.10 -59.52
CA GLY A 206 46.51 17.18 -59.72
C GLY A 206 45.40 17.39 -58.69
N GLY A 207 44.19 16.89 -58.97
CA GLY A 207 43.01 17.07 -58.12
C GLY A 207 43.20 16.70 -56.65
N SER A 208 42.85 17.64 -55.77
CA SER A 208 42.70 17.45 -54.33
C SER A 208 41.23 17.57 -53.91
N ASP A 209 40.81 16.84 -52.88
CA ASP A 209 39.45 16.95 -52.31
C ASP A 209 39.34 18.07 -51.24
N ASN A 210 40.42 18.83 -51.00
CA ASN A 210 40.58 19.80 -49.92
C ASN A 210 39.34 20.71 -49.77
N MET A 211 38.57 20.44 -48.72
CA MET A 211 37.29 21.11 -48.45
C MET A 211 37.47 22.58 -48.07
N ASP A 212 38.50 22.92 -47.30
CA ASP A 212 38.72 24.29 -46.82
C ASP A 212 39.15 25.20 -47.96
N ALA A 213 40.04 24.70 -48.84
CA ALA A 213 40.39 25.39 -50.07
C ALA A 213 39.16 25.59 -50.98
N LYS A 214 38.33 24.56 -51.20
CA LYS A 214 37.07 24.70 -51.97
C LYS A 214 36.11 25.73 -51.34
N LYS A 215 35.97 25.72 -50.00
CA LYS A 215 35.13 26.66 -49.25
C LYS A 215 35.64 28.10 -49.27
N ALA A 216 36.93 28.32 -49.53
CA ALA A 216 37.45 29.67 -49.75
C ALA A 216 36.90 30.30 -51.06
N PHE A 217 36.48 29.50 -52.04
CA PHE A 217 35.89 29.98 -53.29
C PHE A 217 34.36 29.87 -53.36
N LEU A 218 33.77 28.81 -52.79
CA LEU A 218 32.37 28.41 -52.98
C LEU A 218 31.67 28.10 -51.64
N GLN A 219 30.43 28.57 -51.51
CA GLN A 219 29.52 28.21 -50.42
C GLN A 219 28.77 26.90 -50.73
N SER A 220 28.24 26.79 -51.95
CA SER A 220 27.49 25.62 -52.42
C SER A 220 27.55 25.49 -53.95
N VAL A 221 27.34 24.26 -54.42
CA VAL A 221 27.15 23.95 -55.84
C VAL A 221 25.92 23.06 -55.97
N LYS A 222 24.93 23.52 -56.72
CA LYS A 222 23.64 22.85 -56.87
C LYS A 222 23.43 22.45 -58.32
N ILE A 223 22.86 21.28 -58.53
CA ILE A 223 22.42 20.79 -59.84
C ILE A 223 21.02 20.23 -59.65
N GLU A 224 20.03 20.96 -60.15
CA GLU A 224 18.61 20.76 -59.80
C GLU A 224 17.78 20.62 -61.08
N ALA A 225 16.90 19.63 -61.19
CA ALA A 225 15.95 19.59 -62.31
C ALA A 225 15.00 20.80 -62.30
N VAL A 226 14.68 21.32 -63.48
CA VAL A 226 13.68 22.38 -63.67
C VAL A 226 12.26 21.79 -63.68
N GLU A 227 12.10 20.59 -64.22
CA GLU A 227 10.83 19.85 -64.22
C GLU A 227 10.73 19.01 -62.94
N ALA A 228 9.52 18.94 -62.39
CA ALA A 228 9.24 18.24 -61.14
C ALA A 228 8.68 16.84 -61.41
N ASN A 229 9.04 15.89 -60.55
CA ASN A 229 8.35 14.61 -60.43
C ASN A 229 7.15 14.80 -59.50
N THR A 230 6.01 14.21 -59.85
CA THR A 230 4.83 14.15 -59.00
C THR A 230 4.82 12.85 -58.21
N ILE A 231 4.65 12.96 -56.89
CA ILE A 231 4.66 11.81 -55.98
C ILE A 231 3.23 11.48 -55.57
N TYR A 232 2.78 10.26 -55.86
CA TYR A 232 1.40 9.83 -55.61
C TYR A 232 1.30 8.95 -54.37
N ALA A 233 0.46 9.34 -53.41
CA ALA A 233 0.22 8.64 -52.15
C ALA A 233 -0.96 7.66 -52.23
N PHE A 234 -0.78 6.51 -51.57
CA PHE A 234 -1.76 5.43 -51.42
C PHE A 234 -1.80 4.89 -49.99
N ASP A 235 -2.97 4.45 -49.52
CA ASP A 235 -3.12 3.87 -48.18
C ASP A 235 -2.65 2.41 -48.12
N SER A 236 -2.69 1.68 -49.25
CA SER A 236 -2.14 0.34 -49.43
C SER A 236 -1.78 0.07 -50.90
N GLU A 237 -1.04 -1.01 -51.18
CA GLU A 237 -0.79 -1.46 -52.58
C GLU A 237 -2.07 -1.82 -53.32
N THR A 238 -3.04 -2.40 -52.61
CA THR A 238 -4.35 -2.79 -53.16
C THR A 238 -5.11 -1.56 -53.67
N ASP A 239 -5.03 -0.44 -52.96
CA ASP A 239 -5.68 0.81 -53.38
C ASP A 239 -5.08 1.35 -54.67
N ALA A 240 -3.75 1.23 -54.84
CA ALA A 240 -3.03 1.65 -56.04
C ALA A 240 -3.47 0.91 -57.31
N ILE A 241 -3.92 -0.34 -57.18
CA ILE A 241 -4.49 -1.11 -58.31
C ILE A 241 -5.88 -0.59 -58.70
N SER A 242 -6.63 -0.01 -57.76
CA SER A 242 -8.03 0.42 -57.94
C SER A 242 -8.22 1.89 -58.36
N ASN A 243 -7.26 2.77 -58.01
CA ASN A 243 -7.30 4.19 -58.31
C ASN A 243 -5.98 4.65 -58.95
N ALA A 244 -5.88 4.56 -60.28
CA ALA A 244 -4.62 4.59 -61.03
C ALA A 244 -3.68 5.79 -60.77
N ASN A 245 -4.20 6.93 -60.30
CA ASN A 245 -3.40 8.15 -60.07
C ASN A 245 -3.25 8.53 -58.58
N GLY A 246 -3.81 7.75 -57.63
CA GLY A 246 -3.73 8.04 -56.19
C GLY A 246 -4.16 9.46 -55.81
N LYS A 247 -3.42 10.08 -54.88
CA LYS A 247 -3.50 11.51 -54.58
C LYS A 247 -2.10 12.11 -54.66
N GLU A 248 -1.94 13.28 -55.30
CA GLU A 248 -0.68 14.05 -55.25
C GLU A 248 -0.34 14.35 -53.78
N LEU A 249 0.81 13.82 -53.34
CA LEU A 249 1.37 14.04 -51.99
C LEU A 249 2.25 15.29 -51.99
N THR A 250 3.14 15.39 -52.99
CA THR A 250 4.10 16.47 -53.16
C THR A 250 4.72 16.42 -54.55
N LYS A 251 5.56 17.41 -54.85
CA LYS A 251 6.43 17.45 -56.02
C LYS A 251 7.87 17.57 -55.59
N THR A 252 8.75 16.79 -56.23
CA THR A 252 10.19 16.76 -55.94
C THR A 252 10.99 17.00 -57.22
N TYR A 253 12.22 17.46 -57.08
CA TYR A 253 13.09 17.81 -58.20
C TYR A 253 14.41 17.08 -58.02
N TRP A 254 14.87 16.36 -59.05
CA TRP A 254 16.16 15.67 -59.03
C TRP A 254 17.26 16.62 -58.54
N GLY A 255 18.08 16.16 -57.59
CA GLY A 255 19.18 16.95 -57.02
C GLY A 255 18.76 18.08 -56.07
N GLN A 256 17.48 18.16 -55.66
CA GLN A 256 17.05 19.02 -54.55
C GLN A 256 16.76 18.20 -53.29
N MET A 257 16.81 18.85 -52.12
CA MET A 257 16.22 18.29 -50.90
C MET A 257 14.69 18.18 -51.04
N ARG A 258 14.16 17.03 -50.65
CA ARG A 258 12.72 16.79 -50.49
C ARG A 258 12.17 17.71 -49.41
N SER A 259 10.97 18.22 -49.63
CA SER A 259 10.23 18.98 -48.63
C SER A 259 9.43 18.07 -47.70
N ASN A 260 9.00 18.61 -46.56
CA ASN A 260 8.06 17.94 -45.68
C ASN A 260 6.71 17.70 -46.39
N VAL A 261 6.01 16.63 -46.02
CA VAL A 261 4.74 16.19 -46.64
C VAL A 261 3.63 16.03 -45.61
N SER A 262 2.38 15.94 -46.08
CA SER A 262 1.23 15.70 -45.21
C SER A 262 1.27 14.31 -44.57
N VAL A 263 1.02 14.26 -43.26
CA VAL A 263 0.83 13.02 -42.49
C VAL A 263 -0.65 12.60 -42.54
N PRO A 264 -0.98 11.38 -43.00
CA PRO A 264 -2.35 10.86 -42.98
C PRO A 264 -2.75 10.34 -41.60
N THR A 265 -4.05 10.14 -41.37
CA THR A 265 -4.59 9.53 -40.14
C THR A 265 -5.50 8.36 -40.48
N LYS A 266 -5.42 7.28 -39.68
CA LYS A 266 -6.22 6.06 -39.86
C LYS A 266 -6.65 5.51 -38.49
N ALA A 267 -7.94 5.22 -38.35
CA ALA A 267 -8.53 4.76 -37.09
C ALA A 267 -7.92 3.41 -36.68
N GLY A 268 -7.32 3.33 -35.49
CA GLY A 268 -6.70 2.10 -34.96
C GLY A 268 -5.24 1.88 -35.35
N TYR A 269 -4.61 2.84 -36.04
CA TYR A 269 -3.23 2.71 -36.50
C TYR A 269 -2.38 3.96 -36.20
N THR A 270 -1.07 3.76 -36.11
CA THR A 270 -0.04 4.79 -36.09
C THR A 270 0.66 4.82 -37.44
N PHE A 271 0.77 6.01 -38.02
CA PHE A 271 1.49 6.22 -39.28
C PHE A 271 3.00 6.10 -39.06
N MET A 272 3.68 5.24 -39.81
CA MET A 272 5.11 4.94 -39.63
C MET A 272 6.01 5.67 -40.64
N GLY A 273 5.42 6.29 -41.67
CA GLY A 273 6.11 6.99 -42.74
C GLY A 273 5.58 6.65 -44.12
N TRP A 274 6.05 7.39 -45.13
CA TRP A 274 5.79 7.10 -46.54
C TRP A 274 6.92 6.26 -47.12
N TYR A 275 6.57 5.10 -47.68
CA TYR A 275 7.52 4.16 -48.26
C TYR A 275 7.35 4.07 -49.77
N GLY A 276 8.44 4.18 -50.52
CA GLY A 276 8.47 3.95 -51.98
C GLY A 276 9.29 2.70 -52.32
N TYR A 277 9.19 2.21 -53.56
CA TYR A 277 10.13 1.18 -54.03
C TYR A 277 11.54 1.75 -54.08
N ARG A 278 12.52 0.96 -53.64
CA ARG A 278 13.92 1.36 -53.56
C ARG A 278 14.55 1.51 -54.93
N HIS A 279 14.27 0.56 -55.81
CA HIS A 279 14.90 0.49 -57.12
C HIS A 279 13.94 0.84 -58.26
N ALA A 280 14.49 1.51 -59.27
CA ALA A 280 13.83 1.72 -60.55
C ALA A 280 14.80 1.45 -61.69
N VAL A 281 14.32 0.78 -62.75
CA VAL A 281 15.15 0.36 -63.89
C VAL A 281 14.51 0.81 -65.21
N ASN A 282 15.36 1.24 -66.14
CA ASN A 282 15.01 1.58 -67.50
C ASN A 282 15.76 0.65 -68.47
N ASP A 283 15.05 -0.30 -69.09
CA ASP A 283 15.62 -1.35 -69.95
C ASP A 283 16.01 -0.90 -71.38
N GLY A 284 16.12 0.41 -71.63
CA GLY A 284 16.48 0.93 -72.95
C GLY A 284 16.90 2.41 -72.97
N SER A 285 17.08 2.93 -74.18
CA SER A 285 17.49 4.33 -74.38
C SER A 285 16.34 5.36 -74.23
N ASP A 286 15.08 4.90 -74.17
CA ASP A 286 13.93 5.77 -73.92
C ASP A 286 13.65 5.89 -72.41
N ARG A 287 14.19 6.96 -71.81
CA ARG A 287 14.14 7.19 -70.37
C ARG A 287 12.73 7.42 -69.81
N LYS A 288 11.72 7.62 -70.66
CA LYS A 288 10.31 7.67 -70.25
C LYS A 288 9.75 6.31 -69.84
N THR A 289 10.56 5.25 -69.93
CA THR A 289 10.19 3.88 -69.58
C THR A 289 10.79 3.37 -68.27
N LEU A 290 11.35 4.27 -67.45
CA LEU A 290 11.79 3.95 -66.08
C LEU A 290 10.62 3.37 -65.27
N LYS A 291 10.85 2.23 -64.60
CA LYS A 291 9.84 1.52 -63.80
C LYS A 291 10.35 1.23 -62.41
N PHE A 292 9.59 1.66 -61.41
CA PHE A 292 9.72 1.26 -60.02
C PHE A 292 9.03 -0.11 -59.79
N GLY A 293 9.59 -0.95 -58.91
CA GLY A 293 8.94 -2.18 -58.45
C GLY A 293 8.82 -3.29 -59.50
N THR A 294 9.88 -3.51 -60.28
CA THR A 294 9.91 -4.61 -61.27
C THR A 294 9.88 -5.98 -60.59
N ASP A 295 9.57 -7.06 -61.31
CA ASP A 295 9.46 -8.40 -60.71
C ASP A 295 10.75 -8.94 -60.05
N GLN A 296 11.90 -8.30 -60.32
CA GLN A 296 13.19 -8.63 -59.72
C GLN A 296 13.49 -7.82 -58.45
N ASP A 297 12.77 -6.71 -58.20
CA ASP A 297 12.98 -5.88 -57.02
C ASP A 297 11.68 -5.21 -56.54
N LYS A 298 11.21 -5.65 -55.36
CA LYS A 298 10.08 -5.07 -54.63
C LYS A 298 10.50 -4.54 -53.25
N GLU A 299 11.79 -4.29 -53.04
CA GLU A 299 12.27 -3.70 -51.79
C GLU A 299 11.67 -2.31 -51.64
N LYS A 300 11.17 -1.99 -50.44
CA LYS A 300 10.66 -0.65 -50.11
C LYS A 300 11.55 0.03 -49.09
N VAL A 301 11.71 1.34 -49.26
CA VAL A 301 12.47 2.20 -48.35
C VAL A 301 11.62 3.36 -47.89
N LYS A 302 11.85 3.78 -46.64
CA LYS A 302 11.20 4.96 -46.08
C LYS A 302 11.78 6.20 -46.74
N LEU A 303 10.92 6.98 -47.39
CA LEU A 303 11.28 8.24 -48.04
C LEU A 303 10.91 9.45 -47.17
N TRP A 304 9.84 9.32 -46.36
CA TRP A 304 9.47 10.29 -45.32
C TRP A 304 9.11 9.61 -44.00
N ASN A 305 9.44 10.27 -42.90
CA ASN A 305 9.17 9.88 -41.52
C ASN A 305 7.69 9.99 -41.14
N SER A 306 7.35 9.49 -39.94
CA SER A 306 5.99 9.53 -39.38
C SER A 306 5.49 10.95 -39.08
N ASP A 307 6.38 11.93 -38.96
CA ASP A 307 6.08 13.36 -38.82
C ASP A 307 6.02 14.10 -40.17
N GLY A 308 6.25 13.40 -41.28
CA GLY A 308 6.26 13.95 -42.64
C GLY A 308 7.59 14.61 -43.05
N THR A 309 8.64 14.60 -42.22
CA THR A 309 9.99 15.04 -42.65
C THR A 309 10.63 14.03 -43.61
N PRO A 310 11.57 14.43 -44.49
CA PRO A 310 12.35 13.48 -45.27
C PRO A 310 13.08 12.46 -44.39
N ALA A 311 13.08 11.20 -44.82
CA ALA A 311 13.94 10.14 -44.29
C ALA A 311 15.17 9.91 -45.18
N ILE A 312 15.06 10.28 -46.46
CA ILE A 312 16.17 10.37 -47.43
C ILE A 312 16.08 11.77 -48.03
N ASP A 313 17.06 12.62 -47.72
CA ASP A 313 16.95 14.07 -47.92
C ASP A 313 16.88 14.48 -49.38
N THR A 314 17.83 14.05 -50.22
CA THR A 314 17.89 14.47 -51.64
C THR A 314 17.04 13.58 -52.52
N GLU A 315 16.43 14.16 -53.57
CA GLU A 315 15.71 13.43 -54.61
C GLU A 315 16.67 12.93 -55.71
N VAL A 316 16.60 11.62 -56.02
CA VAL A 316 17.34 10.98 -57.12
C VAL A 316 16.44 10.58 -58.28
N SER A 317 15.11 10.54 -58.11
CA SER A 317 14.22 10.28 -59.24
C SER A 317 14.22 11.42 -60.26
N TYR A 318 14.06 11.06 -61.52
CA TYR A 318 13.71 11.96 -62.63
C TYR A 318 12.37 11.57 -63.28
N TYR A 319 11.60 10.71 -62.60
CA TYR A 319 10.29 10.25 -63.03
C TYR A 319 9.29 10.22 -61.87
N ASP A 320 8.00 10.38 -62.17
CA ASP A 320 6.89 10.22 -61.22
C ASP A 320 6.92 8.84 -60.55
N TYR A 321 6.61 8.78 -59.25
CA TYR A 321 6.55 7.51 -58.51
C TYR A 321 5.49 7.50 -57.41
N SER A 322 5.13 6.29 -56.99
CA SER A 322 4.12 6.04 -55.96
C SER A 322 4.76 5.74 -54.60
N VAL A 323 4.08 6.17 -53.53
CA VAL A 323 4.40 5.82 -52.15
C VAL A 323 3.18 5.28 -51.41
N TRP A 324 3.44 4.38 -50.46
CA TRP A 324 2.43 3.75 -49.62
C TRP A 324 2.59 4.20 -48.19
N ALA A 325 1.47 4.42 -47.51
CA ALA A 325 1.45 4.67 -46.08
C ALA A 325 1.74 3.36 -45.35
N GLU A 326 2.81 3.33 -44.55
CA GLU A 326 3.08 2.21 -43.67
C GLU A 326 2.39 2.43 -42.33
N TRP A 327 1.64 1.43 -41.86
CA TRP A 327 0.77 1.54 -40.70
C TRP A 327 1.09 0.49 -39.64
N LYS A 328 1.43 0.93 -38.43
CA LYS A 328 1.49 0.06 -37.25
C LYS A 328 0.11 -0.02 -36.62
N GLN A 329 -0.41 -1.22 -36.38
CA GLN A 329 -1.69 -1.38 -35.68
C GLN A 329 -1.52 -1.09 -34.19
N ASN A 330 -2.40 -0.25 -33.64
CA ASN A 330 -2.43 0.06 -32.23
C ASN A 330 -3.29 -0.98 -31.51
N ASN A 331 -2.78 -1.55 -30.42
CA ASN A 331 -3.40 -2.66 -29.71
C ASN A 331 -3.41 -2.38 -28.21
N LEU A 332 -4.57 -2.56 -27.58
CA LEU A 332 -4.78 -2.49 -26.14
C LEU A 332 -5.27 -3.86 -25.67
N GLU A 333 -4.41 -4.62 -24.99
CA GLU A 333 -4.74 -5.92 -24.44
C GLU A 333 -5.18 -5.79 -22.98
N PHE A 334 -6.17 -6.59 -22.56
CA PHE A 334 -6.62 -6.65 -21.18
C PHE A 334 -6.26 -8.02 -20.55
N ASN A 335 -5.42 -7.99 -19.52
CA ASN A 335 -4.95 -9.14 -18.78
C ASN A 335 -5.54 -9.13 -17.36
N ALA A 336 -6.48 -10.04 -17.08
CA ALA A 336 -7.17 -10.12 -15.78
C ALA A 336 -6.27 -10.51 -14.59
N ASN A 337 -4.96 -10.75 -14.80
CA ASN A 337 -3.95 -10.85 -13.76
C ASN A 337 -4.34 -11.84 -12.64
N GLU A 338 -4.39 -13.12 -13.02
CA GLU A 338 -4.86 -14.27 -12.22
C GLU A 338 -6.36 -14.23 -11.83
N GLY A 339 -7.11 -13.20 -12.26
CA GLY A 339 -8.57 -13.22 -12.27
C GLY A 339 -9.15 -13.79 -13.56
N ASP A 340 -10.44 -14.08 -13.53
CA ASP A 340 -11.25 -14.47 -14.68
C ASP A 340 -11.80 -13.22 -15.37
N LEU A 341 -11.53 -13.05 -16.67
CA LEU A 341 -12.31 -12.10 -17.48
C LEU A 341 -13.78 -12.56 -17.46
N LYS A 342 -14.70 -11.60 -17.31
CA LYS A 342 -16.16 -11.85 -17.25
C LYS A 342 -16.69 -12.70 -18.42
N TYR A 343 -15.98 -12.69 -19.55
CA TYR A 343 -16.17 -13.61 -20.65
C TYR A 343 -14.82 -14.13 -21.18
N PRO A 344 -14.37 -15.33 -20.79
CA PRO A 344 -13.09 -15.88 -21.23
C PRO A 344 -13.17 -16.34 -22.69
N GLY A 345 -12.26 -15.84 -23.55
CA GLY A 345 -12.15 -16.22 -24.97
C GLY A 345 -13.16 -15.56 -25.92
N ASP A 346 -14.30 -15.07 -25.42
CA ASP A 346 -15.35 -14.40 -26.20
C ASP A 346 -16.11 -13.40 -25.30
N ASN A 347 -15.51 -12.22 -25.05
CA ASN A 347 -16.12 -10.86 -25.04
C ASN A 347 -15.28 -9.93 -24.14
N ILE A 348 -14.67 -8.94 -24.77
CA ILE A 348 -14.63 -7.58 -24.21
C ILE A 348 -15.74 -6.85 -24.96
N ASN A 349 -16.66 -6.19 -24.26
CA ASN A 349 -17.81 -5.46 -24.78
C ASN A 349 -17.39 -4.11 -25.40
N ASN A 350 -16.34 -4.18 -26.22
CA ASN A 350 -15.86 -3.16 -27.12
C ASN A 350 -17.02 -2.70 -28.03
N PRO A 351 -17.23 -1.38 -28.25
CA PRO A 351 -18.27 -0.79 -29.13
C PRO A 351 -18.50 -1.50 -30.47
N ASN A 352 -17.45 -2.10 -31.03
CA ASN A 352 -17.43 -2.66 -32.37
C ASN A 352 -17.69 -4.19 -32.41
N GLY A 353 -18.09 -4.80 -31.29
CA GLY A 353 -18.47 -6.22 -31.22
C GLY A 353 -17.33 -7.20 -31.52
N ASN A 354 -16.08 -6.77 -31.29
CA ASN A 354 -14.89 -7.58 -31.54
C ASN A 354 -14.70 -8.68 -30.47
N ARG A 355 -14.16 -9.84 -30.86
CA ARG A 355 -14.18 -11.08 -30.07
C ARG A 355 -12.80 -11.51 -29.55
N THR A 356 -12.02 -10.55 -29.06
CA THR A 356 -10.61 -10.76 -28.69
C THR A 356 -10.25 -10.05 -27.40
N ASN A 357 -9.28 -10.58 -26.65
CA ASN A 357 -8.69 -9.93 -25.47
C ASN A 357 -7.82 -8.71 -25.83
N VAL A 358 -7.49 -8.57 -27.12
CA VAL A 358 -6.89 -7.39 -27.74
C VAL A 358 -7.98 -6.54 -28.36
N VAL A 359 -8.04 -5.27 -28.00
CA VAL A 359 -8.87 -4.23 -28.61
C VAL A 359 -7.98 -3.33 -29.47
N HIS A 360 -8.53 -2.74 -30.55
CA HIS A 360 -7.80 -1.82 -31.42
C HIS A 360 -8.26 -0.37 -31.12
N PRO A 361 -7.63 0.34 -30.17
CA PRO A 361 -8.05 1.69 -29.79
C PRO A 361 -8.01 2.64 -30.99
N THR A 362 -9.17 3.18 -31.37
CA THR A 362 -9.28 4.13 -32.47
C THR A 362 -9.18 5.56 -31.95
N TRP A 363 -8.46 6.43 -32.68
CA TRP A 363 -8.28 7.85 -32.36
C TRP A 363 -9.57 8.70 -32.40
N LEU A 364 -10.74 8.09 -32.61
CA LEU A 364 -11.96 8.78 -33.06
C LEU A 364 -13.26 8.35 -32.34
N GLU A 365 -13.21 7.43 -31.36
CA GLU A 365 -14.44 6.90 -30.73
C GLU A 365 -14.52 7.16 -29.22
N SER A 366 -15.70 7.59 -28.79
CA SER A 366 -16.07 7.89 -27.39
C SER A 366 -16.09 6.69 -26.45
N SER A 367 -16.14 5.52 -27.04
CA SER A 367 -16.25 4.21 -26.41
C SER A 367 -15.10 3.89 -25.47
N TYR A 368 -13.90 4.39 -25.77
CA TYR A 368 -12.70 4.24 -24.93
C TYR A 368 -12.72 5.10 -23.65
N CYS A 369 -13.85 5.74 -23.34
CA CYS A 369 -14.09 6.36 -22.03
C CYS A 369 -14.65 5.36 -21.00
N TYR A 370 -15.24 4.23 -21.43
CA TYR A 370 -16.02 3.31 -20.59
C TYR A 370 -15.74 1.83 -20.91
N MET A 371 -15.13 1.12 -19.97
CA MET A 371 -14.83 -0.32 -19.99
C MET A 371 -15.61 -1.08 -18.89
N ASN A 372 -16.75 -0.53 -18.45
CA ASN A 372 -17.59 -1.11 -17.40
C ASN A 372 -18.19 -2.49 -17.78
N GLY A 373 -18.25 -2.80 -19.08
CA GLY A 373 -18.63 -4.10 -19.59
C GLY A 373 -17.64 -5.21 -19.20
N ASP A 374 -16.39 -4.84 -18.93
CA ASP A 374 -15.19 -5.67 -19.09
C ASP A 374 -14.42 -5.90 -17.79
N ILE A 375 -15.00 -5.45 -16.67
CA ILE A 375 -14.51 -5.67 -15.33
C ILE A 375 -14.35 -7.19 -15.07
N PRO A 376 -13.14 -7.68 -14.77
CA PRO A 376 -12.89 -9.08 -14.44
C PRO A 376 -13.34 -9.40 -13.01
N THR A 377 -13.38 -10.68 -12.68
CA THR A 377 -13.66 -11.20 -11.34
C THR A 377 -12.53 -12.09 -10.84
N ARG A 378 -12.11 -11.95 -9.59
CA ARG A 378 -11.11 -12.82 -8.95
C ARG A 378 -11.63 -13.22 -7.57
N LYS A 379 -11.69 -14.52 -7.28
CA LYS A 379 -12.23 -15.00 -5.99
C LYS A 379 -11.39 -14.46 -4.83
N GLY A 380 -12.03 -13.74 -3.92
CA GLY A 380 -11.41 -13.15 -2.72
C GLY A 380 -10.69 -11.82 -2.95
N TYR A 381 -10.96 -11.12 -4.05
CA TYR A 381 -10.36 -9.81 -4.34
C TYR A 381 -11.38 -8.87 -4.96
N ILE A 382 -11.21 -7.56 -4.73
CA ILE A 382 -11.99 -6.51 -5.40
C ILE A 382 -11.19 -5.99 -6.59
N PHE A 383 -11.82 -5.86 -7.75
CA PHE A 383 -11.22 -5.17 -8.89
C PHE A 383 -11.08 -3.66 -8.60
N ASN A 384 -9.86 -3.14 -8.67
CA ASN A 384 -9.52 -1.74 -8.36
C ASN A 384 -9.31 -0.87 -9.61
N GLY A 385 -9.46 -1.48 -10.80
CA GLY A 385 -9.21 -0.82 -12.07
C GLY A 385 -8.18 -1.52 -12.94
N TRP A 386 -8.06 -1.01 -14.16
CA TRP A 386 -7.10 -1.44 -15.16
C TRP A 386 -5.86 -0.56 -15.10
N PHE A 387 -4.69 -1.17 -14.97
CA PHE A 387 -3.43 -0.45 -14.78
C PHE A 387 -2.42 -0.79 -15.87
N ARG A 388 -1.63 0.19 -16.30
CA ARG A 388 -0.48 -0.01 -17.17
C ARG A 388 0.78 -0.24 -16.33
N TYR A 389 1.58 -1.22 -16.73
CA TYR A 389 2.96 -1.37 -16.27
C TYR A 389 3.90 -0.53 -17.13
N HIS A 390 4.77 0.27 -16.50
CA HIS A 390 5.84 1.00 -17.18
C HIS A 390 7.18 0.25 -17.05
N ASP A 391 7.99 0.26 -18.11
CA ASP A 391 9.27 -0.48 -18.18
C ASP A 391 10.34 0.02 -17.19
N ASP A 392 10.07 1.13 -16.47
CA ASP A 392 10.91 1.64 -15.37
C ASP A 392 10.80 0.82 -14.07
N GLY A 393 9.88 -0.15 -14.03
CA GLY A 393 9.77 -1.15 -12.98
C GLY A 393 9.17 -0.68 -11.66
N ASN A 394 8.61 0.53 -11.58
CA ASN A 394 7.99 1.03 -10.33
C ASN A 394 6.61 1.68 -10.50
N TRP A 395 6.19 2.06 -11.70
CA TRP A 395 4.96 2.85 -11.88
C TRP A 395 3.81 1.98 -12.42
N TRP A 396 2.80 1.80 -11.57
CA TRP A 396 1.47 1.30 -11.95
C TRP A 396 0.58 2.53 -12.15
N GLU A 397 0.20 2.80 -13.40
CA GLU A 397 -0.70 3.91 -13.72
C GLU A 397 -2.13 3.40 -13.87
N LYS A 398 -3.10 3.97 -13.13
CA LYS A 398 -4.51 3.63 -13.34
C LYS A 398 -5.01 4.28 -14.63
N ILE A 399 -5.55 3.45 -15.51
CA ILE A 399 -6.08 3.83 -16.82
C ILE A 399 -7.60 3.93 -16.76
N TYR A 400 -8.21 2.92 -16.15
CA TYR A 400 -9.64 2.86 -15.86
C TYR A 400 -9.81 2.53 -14.38
N ASP A 401 -10.81 3.12 -13.73
CA ASP A 401 -11.16 2.82 -12.33
C ASP A 401 -11.92 1.50 -12.15
N ALA A 402 -12.38 1.24 -10.93
CA ALA A 402 -13.10 0.02 -10.57
C ALA A 402 -14.46 -0.12 -11.30
N ASP A 403 -15.07 1.00 -11.71
CA ASP A 403 -16.28 1.03 -12.54
C ASP A 403 -15.95 0.98 -14.04
N GLY A 404 -14.66 0.91 -14.41
CA GLY A 404 -14.20 0.90 -15.79
C GLY A 404 -14.23 2.27 -16.47
N ILE A 405 -14.34 3.38 -15.73
CA ILE A 405 -14.32 4.73 -16.28
C ILE A 405 -12.86 5.18 -16.44
N ALA A 406 -12.51 5.78 -17.57
CA ALA A 406 -11.15 6.26 -17.81
C ALA A 406 -10.78 7.43 -16.87
N VAL A 407 -9.67 7.28 -16.15
CA VAL A 407 -9.16 8.28 -15.19
C VAL A 407 -7.83 8.84 -15.66
N LYS A 408 -7.64 10.16 -15.57
CA LYS A 408 -6.36 10.80 -15.88
C LYS A 408 -5.52 10.90 -14.60
N GLU A 409 -4.51 10.04 -14.47
CA GLU A 409 -3.59 10.09 -13.33
C GLU A 409 -2.31 10.89 -13.60
N ASP A 410 -1.44 10.62 -14.62
CA ASP A 410 -0.43 11.63 -15.05
C ASP A 410 0.40 11.38 -16.36
N THR A 411 -0.09 10.70 -17.42
CA THR A 411 0.71 10.50 -18.66
C THR A 411 0.28 11.28 -19.92
N SER A 412 1.18 11.25 -20.91
CA SER A 412 1.06 11.78 -22.27
C SER A 412 0.10 11.01 -23.18
N CYS A 413 -0.58 9.97 -22.67
CA CYS A 413 -1.39 9.01 -23.43
C CYS A 413 -2.91 9.14 -23.19
N PHE A 414 -3.39 10.36 -22.91
CA PHE A 414 -4.81 10.67 -22.71
C PHE A 414 -5.33 11.76 -23.65
N TRP A 415 -6.52 11.53 -24.23
CA TRP A 415 -7.32 12.57 -24.89
C TRP A 415 -8.52 12.93 -24.03
N TYR A 416 -9.08 14.12 -24.24
CA TYR A 416 -10.29 14.60 -23.57
C TYR A 416 -11.38 14.87 -24.61
N TRP A 417 -12.53 14.20 -24.47
CA TRP A 417 -13.58 14.20 -25.48
C TRP A 417 -14.98 14.12 -24.84
N ASN A 418 -15.90 14.98 -25.27
CA ASN A 418 -17.25 15.17 -24.69
C ASN A 418 -17.31 15.13 -23.15
N GLY A 419 -16.34 15.77 -22.48
CA GLY A 419 -16.32 15.89 -21.02
C GLY A 419 -15.63 14.75 -20.26
N ASN A 420 -15.19 13.69 -20.95
CA ASN A 420 -14.53 12.52 -20.35
C ASN A 420 -13.11 12.34 -20.87
N TYR A 421 -12.28 11.62 -20.12
CA TYR A 421 -10.99 11.15 -20.58
C TYR A 421 -11.13 9.87 -21.41
N ALA A 422 -10.19 9.65 -22.34
CA ALA A 422 -10.02 8.40 -23.07
C ALA A 422 -8.53 8.09 -23.19
N TRP A 423 -8.15 6.83 -22.98
CA TRP A 423 -6.77 6.38 -23.18
C TRP A 423 -6.46 6.17 -24.66
N HIS A 424 -5.26 6.54 -25.11
CA HIS A 424 -4.74 6.21 -26.43
C HIS A 424 -3.29 5.72 -26.36
N SER A 425 -2.85 4.95 -27.35
CA SER A 425 -1.47 4.51 -27.46
C SER A 425 -1.06 4.41 -28.93
N THR A 426 0.19 4.75 -29.23
CA THR A 426 0.86 4.51 -30.52
C THR A 426 1.43 3.09 -30.65
N ASP A 427 1.35 2.33 -29.56
CA ASP A 427 2.05 1.07 -29.36
C ASP A 427 1.14 -0.01 -28.78
N TYR A 428 1.59 -1.27 -28.88
CA TYR A 428 0.95 -2.39 -28.19
C TYR A 428 1.11 -2.19 -26.67
N VAL A 429 0.00 -2.15 -25.93
CA VAL A 429 -0.01 -1.99 -24.48
C VAL A 429 -0.91 -3.05 -23.86
N THR A 430 -0.41 -3.77 -22.87
CA THR A 430 -1.23 -4.64 -22.01
C THR A 430 -1.59 -3.90 -20.72
N LEU A 431 -2.87 -3.87 -20.41
CA LEU A 431 -3.41 -3.42 -19.13
C LEU A 431 -3.64 -4.61 -18.22
N TYR A 432 -3.21 -4.51 -16.98
CA TYR A 432 -3.32 -5.54 -15.96
C TYR A 432 -4.42 -5.15 -14.98
N ALA A 433 -5.27 -6.10 -14.61
CA ALA A 433 -6.22 -5.90 -13.55
C ALA A 433 -5.48 -5.75 -12.22
N ASN A 434 -5.80 -4.69 -11.47
CA ASN A 434 -5.32 -4.53 -10.11
C ASN A 434 -6.39 -5.03 -9.13
N TRP A 435 -5.93 -5.67 -8.07
CA TRP A 435 -6.75 -6.43 -7.13
C TRP A 435 -6.47 -5.94 -5.71
N LEU A 436 -7.51 -5.47 -5.01
CA LEU A 436 -7.42 -5.13 -3.58
C LEU A 436 -7.76 -6.35 -2.71
N PRO A 437 -7.02 -6.55 -1.60
CA PRO A 437 -7.21 -7.67 -0.68
C PRO A 437 -8.32 -7.44 0.36
N ASP A 438 -8.55 -8.47 1.17
CA ASP A 438 -9.56 -8.60 2.22
C ASP A 438 -9.48 -7.59 3.38
N TYR A 439 -10.64 -7.35 4.03
CA TYR A 439 -10.79 -6.48 5.20
C TYR A 439 -10.59 -7.24 6.51
N ASN A 440 -10.08 -6.59 7.53
CA ASN A 440 -9.72 -7.19 8.81
C ASN A 440 -10.76 -6.90 9.90
N LEU A 441 -11.25 -7.96 10.53
CA LEU A 441 -11.99 -7.90 11.78
C LEU A 441 -11.05 -8.17 12.96
N LYS A 442 -11.02 -7.24 13.91
CA LYS A 442 -10.42 -7.41 15.24
C LYS A 442 -11.54 -7.44 16.28
N VAL A 443 -11.51 -8.39 17.21
CA VAL A 443 -12.48 -8.45 18.32
C VAL A 443 -11.74 -8.57 19.64
N ASP A 444 -11.88 -7.55 20.47
CA ASP A 444 -11.36 -7.47 21.83
C ASP A 444 -12.53 -7.45 22.83
N GLY A 445 -12.23 -7.52 24.14
CA GLY A 445 -13.25 -7.35 25.16
C GLY A 445 -12.75 -7.31 26.59
N ASP A 446 -13.65 -6.91 27.49
CA ASP A 446 -13.44 -6.77 28.93
C ASP A 446 -13.15 -8.11 29.65
N GLU A 447 -12.75 -8.01 30.91
CA GLU A 447 -12.44 -9.17 31.75
C GLU A 447 -13.58 -10.19 31.92
N GLY A 448 -14.84 -9.81 31.66
CA GLY A 448 -16.00 -10.69 31.69
C GLY A 448 -16.11 -11.63 30.49
N VAL A 449 -15.38 -11.38 29.39
CA VAL A 449 -15.35 -12.28 28.23
C VAL A 449 -14.52 -13.53 28.56
N TYR A 450 -15.09 -14.71 28.30
CA TYR A 450 -14.39 -16.00 28.43
C TYR A 450 -13.74 -16.43 27.11
N LYS A 451 -14.50 -16.38 26.01
CA LYS A 451 -14.02 -16.74 24.66
C LYS A 451 -14.89 -16.09 23.58
N VAL A 452 -14.28 -15.69 22.46
CA VAL A 452 -15.00 -15.39 21.21
C VAL A 452 -14.65 -16.45 20.17
N THR A 453 -15.64 -16.88 19.39
CA THR A 453 -15.47 -17.76 18.22
C THR A 453 -16.20 -17.17 17.03
N GLY A 454 -15.85 -17.58 15.82
CA GLY A 454 -16.52 -17.16 14.60
C GLY A 454 -16.32 -18.16 13.47
N LYS A 455 -16.51 -17.69 12.23
CA LYS A 455 -16.20 -18.43 11.01
C LYS A 455 -15.06 -17.75 10.26
N ASP A 456 -14.12 -18.51 9.70
CA ASP A 456 -13.14 -17.95 8.75
C ASP A 456 -13.75 -17.69 7.36
N MET A 457 -12.93 -17.25 6.40
CA MET A 457 -13.37 -16.92 5.04
C MET A 457 -13.97 -18.12 4.30
N GLU A 458 -13.48 -19.32 4.61
CA GLU A 458 -13.92 -20.60 4.07
C GLU A 458 -15.16 -21.18 4.80
N GLY A 459 -15.53 -20.64 5.97
CA GLY A 459 -16.69 -21.07 6.77
C GLY A 459 -16.39 -22.09 7.87
N ASN A 460 -15.13 -22.35 8.20
CA ASN A 460 -14.71 -23.21 9.30
C ASN A 460 -14.82 -22.48 10.65
N ASP A 461 -15.07 -23.22 11.73
CA ASP A 461 -15.13 -22.64 13.08
C ASP A 461 -13.74 -22.26 13.61
N ILE A 462 -13.57 -21.00 14.00
CA ILE A 462 -12.33 -20.44 14.54
C ILE A 462 -12.53 -19.85 15.94
N ILE A 463 -11.46 -19.80 16.73
CA ILE A 463 -11.37 -18.99 17.94
C ILE A 463 -10.80 -17.63 17.53
N ILE A 464 -11.49 -16.56 17.94
CA ILE A 464 -11.05 -15.18 17.73
C ILE A 464 -10.30 -14.75 19.00
N GLU A 465 -8.97 -14.63 18.89
CA GLU A 465 -8.12 -14.25 20.01
C GLU A 465 -8.09 -12.72 20.19
N ASN A 466 -8.22 -12.27 21.44
CA ASN A 466 -8.11 -10.86 21.82
C ASN A 466 -6.79 -10.26 21.30
N GLY A 467 -6.87 -9.13 20.60
CA GLY A 467 -5.71 -8.50 19.95
C GLY A 467 -5.43 -8.95 18.51
N LYS A 468 -5.92 -10.12 18.04
CA LYS A 468 -5.65 -10.61 16.68
C LYS A 468 -6.66 -10.09 15.65
N GLN A 469 -6.17 -9.97 14.42
CA GLN A 469 -6.95 -9.62 13.22
C GLN A 469 -7.22 -10.86 12.38
N TYR A 470 -8.40 -10.91 11.77
CA TYR A 470 -8.86 -11.99 10.90
C TYR A 470 -9.46 -11.36 9.63
N SER A 471 -8.99 -11.78 8.46
CA SER A 471 -9.39 -11.19 7.17
C SER A 471 -10.69 -11.81 6.64
N TYR A 472 -11.46 -11.03 5.87
CA TYR A 472 -12.74 -11.39 5.27
C TYR A 472 -12.97 -10.66 3.93
N HIS A 473 -13.66 -11.33 3.00
CA HIS A 473 -14.00 -10.75 1.70
C HIS A 473 -14.97 -9.56 1.83
N TYR A 474 -14.94 -8.65 0.86
CA TYR A 474 -15.89 -7.53 0.79
C TYR A 474 -17.35 -8.02 0.80
N SER A 475 -18.20 -7.35 1.60
CA SER A 475 -19.59 -7.72 1.87
C SER A 475 -19.79 -9.12 2.48
N GLN A 476 -18.73 -9.83 2.90
CA GLN A 476 -18.86 -11.08 3.63
C GLN A 476 -19.41 -10.83 5.04
N SER A 477 -20.25 -11.75 5.49
CA SER A 477 -20.76 -11.80 6.87
C SER A 477 -19.74 -12.55 7.74
N ALA A 478 -19.18 -11.85 8.73
CA ALA A 478 -18.30 -12.37 9.76
C ALA A 478 -19.10 -12.59 11.06
N PRO A 479 -19.59 -13.81 11.36
CA PRO A 479 -20.31 -14.08 12.61
C PRO A 479 -19.35 -14.16 13.80
N THR A 480 -19.75 -13.57 14.92
CA THR A 480 -19.03 -13.63 16.20
C THR A 480 -19.95 -14.16 17.29
N TYR A 481 -19.56 -15.29 17.88
CA TYR A 481 -20.24 -15.95 19.00
C TYR A 481 -19.46 -15.71 20.29
N ILE A 482 -20.09 -15.06 21.26
CA ILE A 482 -19.45 -14.52 22.46
C ILE A 482 -19.88 -15.35 23.68
N TYR A 483 -18.88 -15.89 24.38
CA TYR A 483 -19.04 -16.63 25.64
C TYR A 483 -18.50 -15.77 26.78
N LEU A 484 -19.31 -15.55 27.81
CA LEU A 484 -18.93 -14.81 29.02
C LEU A 484 -18.50 -15.75 30.15
N LYS A 485 -17.79 -15.19 31.12
CA LYS A 485 -17.54 -15.83 32.42
C LYS A 485 -18.81 -15.79 33.26
N GLU A 486 -18.95 -16.77 34.15
CA GLU A 486 -20.09 -16.83 35.05
C GLU A 486 -20.19 -15.57 35.93
N GLY A 487 -21.41 -15.03 36.06
CA GLY A 487 -21.65 -13.78 36.78
C GLY A 487 -21.28 -12.48 36.05
N TYR A 488 -21.08 -12.54 34.73
CA TYR A 488 -21.01 -11.36 33.85
C TYR A 488 -22.13 -11.37 32.80
N GLU A 489 -22.58 -10.20 32.42
CA GLU A 489 -23.47 -9.94 31.28
C GLU A 489 -22.84 -8.90 30.33
N ILE A 490 -23.29 -8.84 29.08
CA ILE A 490 -22.90 -7.77 28.15
C ILE A 490 -23.46 -6.45 28.69
N ASP A 491 -22.61 -5.42 28.73
CA ASP A 491 -23.07 -4.05 28.98
C ASP A 491 -23.46 -3.37 27.66
N TYR A 492 -22.52 -3.38 26.70
CA TYR A 492 -22.71 -2.98 25.31
C TYR A 492 -21.57 -3.53 24.43
N ILE A 493 -21.72 -3.50 23.10
CA ILE A 493 -20.63 -3.72 22.15
C ILE A 493 -20.37 -2.42 21.40
N VAL A 494 -19.10 -2.06 21.18
CA VAL A 494 -18.70 -0.84 20.44
C VAL A 494 -17.76 -1.16 19.28
N GLU A 495 -17.94 -0.50 18.15
CA GLU A 495 -17.00 -0.46 17.04
C GLU A 495 -16.12 0.79 17.21
N THR A 496 -14.87 0.59 17.59
CA THR A 496 -13.99 1.69 18.03
C THR A 496 -13.47 2.53 16.87
N SER A 497 -13.57 2.04 15.63
CA SER A 497 -13.20 2.79 14.42
C SER A 497 -14.16 3.93 14.07
N ASN A 498 -15.44 3.83 14.46
CA ASN A 498 -16.47 4.85 14.19
C ASN A 498 -17.32 5.23 15.42
N ASN A 499 -16.99 4.66 16.59
CA ASN A 499 -17.66 4.89 17.88
C ASN A 499 -19.17 4.57 17.86
N LYS A 500 -19.55 3.53 17.11
CA LYS A 500 -20.93 3.02 17.04
C LYS A 500 -21.16 1.94 18.10
N TYR A 501 -22.32 1.98 18.75
CA TYR A 501 -22.70 1.10 19.85
C TYR A 501 -23.85 0.17 19.45
N TRP A 502 -23.87 -1.04 20.00
CA TRP A 502 -24.95 -2.01 19.90
C TRP A 502 -25.28 -2.59 21.27
N ASP A 503 -26.54 -2.41 21.67
CA ASP A 503 -27.12 -3.01 22.88
C ASP A 503 -27.94 -4.27 22.53
N ASP A 504 -28.32 -4.43 21.25
CA ASP A 504 -29.07 -5.57 20.73
C ASP A 504 -28.10 -6.72 20.39
N THR A 505 -28.05 -7.71 21.28
CA THR A 505 -27.28 -8.94 21.14
C THR A 505 -28.19 -10.14 21.40
N THR A 506 -28.24 -11.10 20.48
CA THR A 506 -29.16 -12.25 20.62
C THR A 506 -28.52 -13.31 21.52
N TYR A 507 -29.04 -13.51 22.72
CA TYR A 507 -28.60 -14.60 23.61
C TYR A 507 -29.24 -15.94 23.21
N ASN A 508 -28.40 -16.90 22.82
CA ASN A 508 -28.78 -18.26 22.47
C ASN A 508 -28.67 -19.17 23.71
N SER A 509 -29.78 -19.32 24.43
CA SER A 509 -29.84 -20.08 25.70
C SER A 509 -29.49 -21.56 25.56
N SER A 510 -29.72 -22.17 24.39
CA SER A 510 -29.37 -23.57 24.10
C SER A 510 -27.86 -23.79 23.93
N LEU A 511 -27.12 -22.74 23.55
CA LEU A 511 -25.68 -22.80 23.27
C LEU A 511 -24.82 -21.96 24.24
N GLY A 512 -25.45 -21.26 25.19
CA GLY A 512 -24.79 -20.50 26.24
C GLY A 512 -23.94 -19.33 25.74
N ARG A 513 -24.38 -18.63 24.68
CA ARG A 513 -23.60 -17.60 23.98
C ARG A 513 -24.45 -16.49 23.42
N TYR A 514 -23.86 -15.31 23.22
CA TYR A 514 -24.45 -14.23 22.43
C TYR A 514 -24.00 -14.34 20.96
N GLU A 515 -24.88 -13.99 20.03
CA GLU A 515 -24.64 -14.13 18.58
C GLU A 515 -24.76 -12.77 17.87
N ASN A 516 -23.67 -12.35 17.23
CA ASN A 516 -23.55 -11.12 16.44
C ASN A 516 -22.95 -11.42 15.06
N SER A 517 -23.08 -10.49 14.11
CA SER A 517 -22.52 -10.63 12.76
C SER A 517 -22.17 -9.29 12.13
N TRP A 518 -21.03 -9.22 11.46
CA TRP A 518 -20.48 -8.00 10.88
C TRP A 518 -20.38 -8.13 9.36
N VAL A 519 -20.89 -7.16 8.60
CA VAL A 519 -20.70 -7.12 7.14
C VAL A 519 -19.42 -6.36 6.84
N MET A 520 -18.46 -7.03 6.21
CA MET A 520 -17.09 -6.53 6.06
C MET A 520 -16.96 -5.66 4.81
N ASN A 521 -17.11 -4.34 4.99
CA ASN A 521 -16.98 -3.33 3.92
C ASN A 521 -15.81 -2.36 4.19
N ASP A 522 -15.14 -2.57 5.32
CA ASP A 522 -14.18 -1.70 5.98
C ASP A 522 -13.45 -2.53 7.07
N ASP A 523 -12.25 -2.11 7.47
CA ASP A 523 -11.55 -2.72 8.61
C ASP A 523 -12.33 -2.38 9.90
N ARG A 524 -12.69 -3.42 10.67
CA ARG A 524 -13.52 -3.30 11.87
C ARG A 524 -12.73 -3.65 13.12
N THR A 525 -12.81 -2.80 14.14
CA THR A 525 -12.33 -3.14 15.49
C THR A 525 -13.51 -3.09 16.45
N ILE A 526 -13.92 -4.26 16.91
CA ILE A 526 -15.04 -4.46 17.83
C ILE A 526 -14.49 -4.67 19.24
N TYR A 527 -15.11 -4.01 20.22
CA TYR A 527 -14.81 -4.16 21.63
C TYR A 527 -16.08 -4.54 22.40
N ILE A 528 -16.02 -5.65 23.14
CA ILE A 528 -17.14 -6.19 23.91
C ILE A 528 -17.01 -5.72 25.37
N HIS A 529 -17.92 -4.86 25.81
CA HIS A 529 -17.97 -4.42 27.19
C HIS A 529 -18.88 -5.29 28.04
N THR A 530 -18.46 -5.53 29.29
CA THR A 530 -19.16 -6.45 30.20
C THR A 530 -19.29 -5.87 31.60
N LYS A 531 -20.43 -6.13 32.25
CA LYS A 531 -20.67 -5.76 33.65
C LYS A 531 -20.94 -7.00 34.51
N PRO A 532 -20.59 -6.98 35.81
CA PRO A 532 -21.00 -8.03 36.73
C PRO A 532 -22.51 -8.05 36.92
N ILE A 533 -23.09 -9.24 36.99
CA ILE A 533 -24.51 -9.43 37.32
C ILE A 533 -24.75 -9.05 38.79
N ASN A 534 -25.84 -8.32 39.06
CA ASN A 534 -26.32 -8.05 40.41
C ASN A 534 -27.23 -9.18 40.89
N TYR A 535 -26.74 -10.00 41.82
CA TYR A 535 -27.50 -11.06 42.48
C TYR A 535 -28.20 -10.53 43.72
N LYS A 536 -29.36 -11.11 44.04
CA LYS A 536 -30.16 -10.76 45.23
C LYS A 536 -29.77 -11.60 46.43
N ILE A 537 -29.82 -11.00 47.62
CA ILE A 537 -29.78 -11.70 48.90
C ILE A 537 -31.08 -11.45 49.67
N THR A 538 -31.69 -12.53 50.15
CA THR A 538 -32.90 -12.49 50.98
C THR A 538 -32.60 -13.07 52.36
N TYR A 539 -33.02 -12.36 53.42
CA TYR A 539 -32.83 -12.78 54.80
C TYR A 539 -34.16 -13.08 55.49
N ASN A 540 -34.22 -14.18 56.24
CA ASN A 540 -35.24 -14.45 57.23
C ASN A 540 -34.60 -14.43 58.62
N LEU A 541 -34.88 -13.40 59.42
CA LEU A 541 -34.26 -13.23 60.73
C LEU A 541 -34.96 -14.03 61.86
N ASP A 542 -36.03 -14.77 61.54
CA ASP A 542 -36.84 -15.51 62.52
C ASP A 542 -37.25 -14.66 63.75
N GLY A 543 -37.75 -13.45 63.48
CA GLY A 543 -38.15 -12.49 64.51
C GLY A 543 -37.01 -11.76 65.24
N GLY A 544 -35.74 -12.02 64.90
CA GLY A 544 -34.62 -11.16 65.30
C GLY A 544 -34.52 -9.87 64.48
N SER A 545 -33.63 -8.96 64.90
CA SER A 545 -33.34 -7.69 64.23
C SER A 545 -31.84 -7.45 64.11
N VAL A 546 -31.41 -6.60 63.18
CA VAL A 546 -30.01 -6.15 63.04
C VAL A 546 -29.90 -4.67 63.40
N SER A 547 -28.75 -4.24 63.90
CA SER A 547 -28.46 -2.83 64.19
C SER A 547 -28.17 -2.00 62.92
N THR A 548 -27.77 -2.67 61.85
CA THR A 548 -27.58 -2.12 60.50
C THR A 548 -27.99 -3.21 59.51
N ASP A 549 -28.78 -2.85 58.48
CA ASP A 549 -29.26 -3.83 57.50
C ASP A 549 -28.12 -4.48 56.71
N ASN A 550 -28.24 -5.79 56.48
CA ASN A 550 -27.36 -6.52 55.58
C ASN A 550 -27.65 -6.14 54.12
N ARG A 551 -26.62 -6.18 53.27
CA ARG A 551 -26.76 -5.91 51.83
C ARG A 551 -27.77 -6.88 51.20
N THR A 552 -28.75 -6.34 50.46
CA THR A 552 -29.78 -7.12 49.75
C THR A 552 -29.40 -7.47 48.32
N THR A 553 -28.27 -6.97 47.83
CA THR A 553 -27.66 -7.37 46.54
C THR A 553 -26.14 -7.45 46.65
N TYR A 554 -25.52 -8.20 45.74
CA TYR A 554 -24.08 -8.30 45.58
C TYR A 554 -23.69 -8.68 44.14
N THR A 555 -22.44 -8.44 43.78
CA THR A 555 -21.84 -8.86 42.51
C THR A 555 -20.70 -9.86 42.74
N THR A 556 -20.22 -10.50 41.67
CA THR A 556 -18.99 -11.32 41.71
C THR A 556 -17.73 -10.57 42.18
N LYS A 557 -17.77 -9.23 42.26
CA LYS A 557 -16.65 -8.39 42.72
C LYS A 557 -16.70 -8.07 44.22
N ASP A 558 -17.82 -8.31 44.89
CA ASP A 558 -18.03 -7.99 46.30
C ASP A 558 -17.45 -9.06 47.24
N GLU A 559 -16.99 -8.63 48.40
CA GLU A 559 -16.67 -9.50 49.54
C GLU A 559 -17.13 -8.83 50.84
N PHE A 560 -17.92 -9.54 51.66
CA PHE A 560 -18.38 -9.04 52.96
C PHE A 560 -18.94 -10.16 53.85
N THR A 561 -18.88 -9.95 55.15
CA THR A 561 -19.46 -10.84 56.17
C THR A 561 -20.85 -10.35 56.57
N LEU A 562 -21.79 -11.27 56.76
CA LEU A 562 -23.13 -10.97 57.25
C LEU A 562 -23.08 -10.45 58.70
N ILE A 563 -23.82 -9.38 58.98
CA ILE A 563 -24.09 -8.88 60.32
C ILE A 563 -25.08 -9.84 60.97
N ASN A 564 -24.68 -10.43 62.10
CA ASN A 564 -25.53 -11.33 62.88
C ASN A 564 -26.67 -10.55 63.57
N PRO A 565 -27.92 -11.03 63.52
CA PRO A 565 -29.03 -10.42 64.23
C PRO A 565 -28.94 -10.63 65.75
N ILE A 566 -29.75 -9.88 66.48
CA ILE A 566 -30.05 -10.02 67.90
C ILE A 566 -31.54 -10.32 68.11
N LYS A 567 -31.88 -11.14 69.10
CA LYS A 567 -33.25 -11.50 69.50
C LYS A 567 -33.29 -11.61 71.02
N GLN A 568 -34.14 -10.83 71.68
CA GLN A 568 -34.16 -10.75 73.14
C GLN A 568 -34.51 -12.11 73.79
N GLY A 569 -33.70 -12.56 74.74
CA GLY A 569 -33.85 -13.85 75.44
C GLY A 569 -33.30 -15.06 74.67
N TYR A 570 -32.63 -14.85 73.54
CA TYR A 570 -32.05 -15.89 72.71
C TYR A 570 -30.61 -15.54 72.28
N VAL A 571 -29.73 -16.52 72.36
CA VAL A 571 -28.39 -16.46 71.77
C VAL A 571 -28.47 -16.85 70.29
N PHE A 572 -27.86 -16.04 69.42
CA PHE A 572 -27.73 -16.36 68.00
C PHE A 572 -26.86 -17.61 67.82
N SER A 573 -27.42 -18.68 67.25
CA SER A 573 -26.75 -19.98 67.12
C SER A 573 -26.11 -20.19 65.74
N GLY A 574 -26.52 -19.42 64.73
CA GLY A 574 -25.89 -19.39 63.42
C GLY A 574 -26.86 -19.16 62.27
N TRP A 575 -26.31 -19.15 61.05
CA TRP A 575 -27.07 -19.10 59.81
C TRP A 575 -27.23 -20.50 59.17
N SER A 576 -28.32 -20.70 58.46
CA SER A 576 -28.46 -21.72 57.41
C SER A 576 -28.85 -21.05 56.09
N GLY A 577 -28.49 -21.61 54.94
CA GLY A 577 -28.86 -21.00 53.66
C GLY A 577 -28.04 -21.48 52.48
N THR A 578 -28.02 -20.68 51.42
CA THR A 578 -27.22 -20.92 50.21
C THR A 578 -25.74 -21.17 50.57
N GLU A 579 -25.20 -22.29 50.08
CA GLU A 579 -23.81 -22.74 50.30
C GLU A 579 -23.40 -23.01 51.77
N LEU A 580 -24.36 -23.13 52.70
CA LEU A 580 -24.09 -23.48 54.10
C LEU A 580 -24.56 -24.90 54.42
N SER A 581 -23.79 -25.60 55.26
CA SER A 581 -24.20 -26.88 55.85
C SER A 581 -24.64 -26.67 57.31
N GLY A 582 -25.79 -27.24 57.67
CA GLY A 582 -26.40 -27.06 59.00
C GLY A 582 -26.86 -25.62 59.28
N GLY A 583 -27.18 -25.36 60.55
CA GLY A 583 -27.64 -24.04 61.04
C GLY A 583 -26.68 -23.34 62.00
N ALA A 584 -25.53 -23.94 62.33
CA ALA A 584 -24.59 -23.45 63.34
C ALA A 584 -23.49 -22.52 62.79
N ASN A 585 -23.74 -21.86 61.65
CA ASN A 585 -22.74 -21.03 60.97
C ASN A 585 -22.75 -19.62 61.56
N THR A 586 -21.98 -19.39 62.63
CA THR A 586 -21.95 -18.10 63.35
C THR A 586 -21.22 -16.97 62.61
N THR A 587 -20.50 -17.29 61.54
CA THR A 587 -19.88 -16.33 60.61
C THR A 587 -20.16 -16.80 59.18
N VAL A 588 -20.70 -15.91 58.35
CA VAL A 588 -20.96 -16.18 56.92
C VAL A 588 -20.38 -15.04 56.11
N THR A 589 -19.45 -15.35 55.21
CA THR A 589 -18.83 -14.38 54.31
C THR A 589 -19.22 -14.72 52.87
N ILE A 590 -19.78 -13.74 52.18
CA ILE A 590 -19.91 -13.78 50.72
C ILE A 590 -18.53 -13.47 50.18
N MET A 591 -17.88 -14.46 49.57
CA MET A 591 -16.52 -14.34 49.05
C MET A 591 -16.53 -13.71 47.66
N LYS A 592 -15.45 -13.02 47.29
CA LYS A 592 -15.28 -12.56 45.91
C LYS A 592 -15.34 -13.75 44.93
N GLY A 593 -16.10 -13.60 43.84
CA GLY A 593 -16.38 -14.65 42.87
C GLY A 593 -17.65 -15.48 43.14
N SER A 594 -18.33 -15.26 44.28
CA SER A 594 -19.67 -15.84 44.52
C SER A 594 -20.67 -15.46 43.42
N VAL A 595 -21.52 -16.40 43.02
CA VAL A 595 -22.58 -16.24 42.02
C VAL A 595 -23.92 -16.73 42.54
N GLY A 596 -25.01 -16.31 41.88
CA GLY A 596 -26.39 -16.75 42.14
C GLY A 596 -27.09 -16.01 43.27
N ASP A 597 -28.43 -16.04 43.25
CA ASP A 597 -29.25 -15.48 44.32
C ASP A 597 -29.10 -16.28 45.63
N ARG A 598 -29.02 -15.57 46.76
CA ARG A 598 -28.72 -16.14 48.08
C ARG A 598 -29.88 -15.97 49.04
N ASN A 599 -30.12 -17.00 49.85
CA ASN A 599 -31.16 -17.00 50.87
C ASN A 599 -30.55 -17.46 52.20
N TYR A 600 -30.74 -16.69 53.27
CA TYR A 600 -30.20 -16.98 54.60
C TYR A 600 -31.27 -16.88 55.70
N THR A 601 -31.27 -17.85 56.61
CA THR A 601 -32.17 -17.91 57.77
C THR A 601 -31.36 -17.95 59.05
N ALA A 602 -31.70 -17.09 60.02
CA ALA A 602 -31.07 -17.03 61.34
C ALA A 602 -31.65 -18.08 62.29
N HIS A 603 -30.79 -18.72 63.09
CA HIS A 603 -31.16 -19.69 64.14
C HIS A 603 -30.80 -19.17 65.53
N TRP A 604 -31.52 -19.69 66.52
CA TRP A 604 -31.56 -19.18 67.89
C TRP A 604 -31.52 -20.33 68.89
N ILE A 605 -30.90 -20.13 70.05
CA ILE A 605 -30.95 -21.00 71.23
C ILE A 605 -31.41 -20.14 72.41
N GLU A 606 -32.29 -20.66 73.28
CA GLU A 606 -32.74 -19.93 74.48
C GLU A 606 -31.57 -19.67 75.44
N GLU A 607 -31.51 -18.45 75.98
CA GLU A 607 -30.45 -18.04 76.91
C GLU A 607 -30.71 -18.62 78.31
N VAL A 608 -29.89 -19.58 78.74
CA VAL A 608 -29.97 -20.20 80.07
C VAL A 608 -29.05 -19.43 81.03
N ALA A 609 -29.61 -18.92 82.12
CA ALA A 609 -28.83 -18.19 83.13
C ALA A 609 -27.75 -19.10 83.77
N PRO A 610 -26.54 -18.59 84.03
CA PRO A 610 -25.49 -19.36 84.71
C PRO A 610 -25.93 -19.68 86.14
N GLN A 611 -25.73 -20.93 86.58
CA GLN A 611 -25.93 -21.29 87.98
C GLN A 611 -24.68 -20.93 88.81
N PRO A 612 -24.84 -20.28 89.97
CA PRO A 612 -23.72 -19.95 90.85
C PRO A 612 -23.19 -21.17 91.61
N VAL A 613 -21.91 -21.14 91.95
CA VAL A 613 -21.20 -22.20 92.66
C VAL A 613 -21.07 -21.88 94.15
N LEU A 614 -21.52 -22.78 95.01
CA LEU A 614 -21.21 -22.75 96.44
C LEU A 614 -19.96 -23.60 96.72
N LYS A 615 -18.96 -23.00 97.36
CA LYS A 615 -17.76 -23.69 97.83
C LYS A 615 -17.44 -23.36 99.30
N THR A 616 -17.05 -24.37 100.06
CA THR A 616 -16.55 -24.19 101.43
C THR A 616 -15.08 -24.56 101.56
N SER A 617 -14.42 -24.12 102.62
CA SER A 617 -13.02 -24.47 102.90
C SER A 617 -12.71 -24.50 104.40
N SER A 618 -11.77 -25.37 104.79
CA SER A 618 -11.45 -25.68 106.18
C SER A 618 -10.14 -25.03 106.65
N GLN A 619 -10.18 -24.19 107.69
CA GLN A 619 -8.97 -23.65 108.35
C GLN A 619 -8.48 -24.54 109.51
N LYS A 620 -7.33 -24.17 110.10
CA LYS A 620 -6.71 -24.89 111.23
C LYS A 620 -7.70 -25.11 112.38
N GLY A 621 -8.04 -26.37 112.63
CA GLY A 621 -8.96 -26.80 113.67
C GLY A 621 -10.34 -27.28 113.17
N ILE A 622 -10.61 -27.19 111.86
CA ILE A 622 -11.73 -27.85 111.17
C ILE A 622 -11.23 -29.14 110.52
N SER A 623 -12.03 -30.22 110.51
CA SER A 623 -11.71 -31.48 109.82
C SER A 623 -12.18 -31.51 108.38
N THR A 624 -13.44 -31.13 108.14
CA THR A 624 -14.13 -31.16 106.85
C THR A 624 -15.26 -30.12 106.84
N THR A 625 -15.67 -29.73 105.63
CA THR A 625 -16.91 -28.99 105.35
C THR A 625 -17.70 -29.66 104.22
N ASN A 626 -19.00 -29.38 104.09
CA ASN A 626 -19.89 -30.15 103.21
C ASN A 626 -19.89 -29.72 101.72
N TYR A 627 -19.19 -28.66 101.32
CA TYR A 627 -19.07 -28.20 99.92
C TYR A 627 -17.61 -27.94 99.51
N GLU A 628 -16.65 -28.76 99.97
CA GLU A 628 -15.21 -28.53 99.68
C GLU A 628 -14.83 -28.67 98.20
N SER A 629 -15.57 -29.48 97.44
CA SER A 629 -15.39 -29.62 95.99
C SER A 629 -15.88 -28.41 95.20
N GLY A 630 -16.87 -27.68 95.73
CA GLY A 630 -17.73 -26.77 94.96
C GLY A 630 -18.90 -27.52 94.30
N GLU A 631 -20.11 -26.96 94.39
CA GLU A 631 -21.31 -27.47 93.71
C GLU A 631 -22.12 -26.33 93.10
N TYR A 632 -22.77 -26.56 91.96
CA TYR A 632 -23.72 -25.62 91.36
C TYR A 632 -25.04 -25.67 92.13
N ILE A 633 -25.55 -24.50 92.52
CA ILE A 633 -26.79 -24.34 93.29
C ILE A 633 -27.68 -23.35 92.55
N GLU A 634 -28.96 -23.68 92.34
CA GLU A 634 -29.91 -22.78 91.70
C GLU A 634 -30.17 -21.53 92.59
N THR A 635 -30.05 -20.34 92.01
CA THR A 635 -30.30 -19.05 92.68
C THR A 635 -31.64 -19.05 93.42
N GLY A 636 -31.65 -18.55 94.66
CA GLY A 636 -32.85 -18.58 95.51
C GLY A 636 -33.05 -19.88 96.29
N THR A 637 -32.26 -20.93 96.04
CA THR A 637 -32.27 -22.14 96.88
C THR A 637 -31.71 -21.84 98.27
N VAL A 638 -32.39 -22.31 99.31
CA VAL A 638 -31.89 -22.24 100.69
C VAL A 638 -30.93 -23.40 100.93
N VAL A 639 -29.69 -23.09 101.31
CA VAL A 639 -28.58 -24.04 101.49
C VAL A 639 -27.93 -23.87 102.87
N THR A 640 -27.40 -24.97 103.42
CA THR A 640 -26.77 -25.01 104.74
C THR A 640 -25.34 -25.51 104.66
N VAL A 641 -24.37 -24.65 104.97
CA VAL A 641 -22.97 -25.06 105.13
C VAL A 641 -22.71 -25.54 106.55
N LYS A 642 -21.90 -26.58 106.69
CA LYS A 642 -21.59 -27.26 107.96
C LYS A 642 -20.11 -27.59 108.06
N ALA A 643 -19.52 -27.36 109.23
CA ALA A 643 -18.13 -27.65 109.52
C ALA A 643 -17.99 -28.68 110.64
N GLU A 644 -17.11 -29.67 110.46
CA GLU A 644 -16.73 -30.58 111.54
C GLU A 644 -15.49 -30.05 112.26
N VAL A 645 -15.49 -30.01 113.61
CA VAL A 645 -14.41 -29.40 114.40
C VAL A 645 -13.48 -30.46 114.96
N LYS A 646 -12.16 -30.30 114.73
CA LYS A 646 -11.13 -31.20 115.26
C LYS A 646 -11.11 -31.18 116.80
N LYS A 647 -10.95 -32.36 117.40
CA LYS A 647 -10.86 -32.54 118.86
C LYS A 647 -9.79 -31.61 119.46
N GLY A 648 -10.16 -30.88 120.52
CA GLY A 648 -9.31 -29.87 121.16
C GLY A 648 -9.56 -28.43 120.69
N TYR A 649 -10.42 -28.22 119.69
CA TYR A 649 -10.84 -26.89 119.22
C TYR A 649 -12.34 -26.65 119.54
N LYS A 650 -12.77 -25.39 119.42
CA LYS A 650 -14.18 -24.95 119.36
C LYS A 650 -14.37 -24.20 118.04
N PHE A 651 -15.52 -24.35 117.39
CA PHE A 651 -15.86 -23.53 116.22
C PHE A 651 -15.78 -22.03 116.58
N LYS A 652 -15.31 -21.20 115.64
CA LYS A 652 -15.19 -19.75 115.82
C LYS A 652 -16.21 -19.03 114.93
N CYS A 653 -16.13 -19.25 113.62
CA CYS A 653 -16.97 -18.56 112.64
C CYS A 653 -16.81 -19.15 111.24
N TRP A 654 -17.83 -18.95 110.42
CA TRP A 654 -17.73 -18.86 108.96
C TRP A 654 -17.38 -17.43 108.56
N ALA A 655 -16.52 -17.27 107.56
CA ALA A 655 -16.26 -15.99 106.90
C ALA A 655 -16.45 -16.09 105.39
N ASP A 656 -16.74 -14.97 104.74
CA ASP A 656 -16.76 -14.85 103.27
C ASP A 656 -15.34 -14.77 102.67
N ALA A 657 -15.24 -14.57 101.36
CA ALA A 657 -13.99 -14.45 100.64
C ALA A 657 -13.15 -13.22 101.05
N ASP A 658 -13.81 -12.13 101.47
CA ASP A 658 -13.17 -10.90 101.97
C ASP A 658 -12.74 -11.00 103.45
N GLY A 659 -13.15 -12.07 104.14
CA GLY A 659 -12.81 -12.36 105.53
C GLY A 659 -13.78 -11.77 106.56
N ASN A 660 -14.94 -11.24 106.13
CA ASN A 660 -15.99 -10.80 107.05
C ASN A 660 -16.69 -12.02 107.66
N VAL A 661 -17.03 -11.94 108.95
CA VAL A 661 -17.72 -13.04 109.64
C VAL A 661 -19.20 -13.05 109.26
N VAL A 662 -19.62 -14.09 108.55
CA VAL A 662 -21.03 -14.29 108.13
C VAL A 662 -21.85 -15.09 109.14
N SER A 663 -21.21 -15.93 109.95
CA SER A 663 -21.87 -16.67 111.04
C SER A 663 -20.88 -17.11 112.11
N THR A 664 -21.31 -17.19 113.37
CA THR A 664 -20.56 -17.81 114.48
C THR A 664 -21.02 -19.23 114.80
N ASP A 665 -22.06 -19.71 114.13
CA ASP A 665 -22.62 -21.05 114.33
C ASP A 665 -21.97 -22.06 113.39
N VAL A 666 -21.81 -23.29 113.87
CA VAL A 666 -21.10 -24.38 113.16
C VAL A 666 -21.85 -24.86 111.91
N GLU A 667 -23.16 -24.64 111.88
CA GLU A 667 -24.04 -24.75 110.73
C GLU A 667 -24.55 -23.34 110.39
N TYR A 668 -24.49 -22.95 109.12
CA TYR A 668 -24.95 -21.65 108.64
C TYR A 668 -25.82 -21.84 107.41
N THR A 669 -27.05 -21.32 107.48
CA THR A 669 -28.05 -21.43 106.41
C THR A 669 -28.28 -20.06 105.79
N PHE A 670 -28.26 -20.00 104.46
CA PHE A 670 -28.53 -18.79 103.69
C PHE A 670 -29.21 -19.14 102.36
N THR A 671 -29.76 -18.13 101.68
CA THR A 671 -30.31 -18.26 100.33
C THR A 671 -29.21 -17.98 99.31
N MET A 672 -29.00 -18.87 98.35
CA MET A 672 -27.97 -18.70 97.33
C MET A 672 -28.25 -17.44 96.49
N PRO A 673 -27.32 -16.46 96.42
CA PRO A 673 -27.42 -15.29 95.55
C PRO A 673 -27.20 -15.70 94.08
N ASP A 674 -27.26 -14.75 93.15
CA ASP A 674 -26.99 -14.94 91.72
C ASP A 674 -25.48 -14.91 91.35
N GLU A 675 -24.60 -15.09 92.33
CA GLU A 675 -23.14 -15.10 92.20
C GLU A 675 -22.48 -16.21 93.03
N ASP A 676 -21.25 -16.58 92.68
CA ASP A 676 -20.49 -17.64 93.37
C ASP A 676 -20.22 -17.29 94.84
N VAL A 677 -20.49 -18.24 95.75
CA VAL A 677 -20.29 -18.05 97.19
C VAL A 677 -19.16 -18.94 97.70
N SER A 678 -18.12 -18.31 98.25
CA SER A 678 -16.98 -18.98 98.89
C SER A 678 -16.92 -18.70 100.40
N LEU A 679 -17.06 -19.73 101.23
CA LEU A 679 -17.07 -19.62 102.70
C LEU A 679 -15.94 -20.40 103.39
N LEU A 680 -15.31 -19.77 104.38
CA LEU A 680 -14.14 -20.28 105.09
C LEU A 680 -14.45 -20.54 106.58
N ALA A 681 -14.33 -21.80 107.01
CA ALA A 681 -14.62 -22.23 108.37
C ALA A 681 -13.40 -22.11 109.30
N TYR A 682 -13.55 -21.38 110.41
CA TYR A 682 -12.52 -21.16 111.42
C TYR A 682 -12.82 -21.84 112.76
N ALA A 683 -11.77 -22.26 113.47
CA ALA A 683 -11.85 -22.77 114.83
C ALA A 683 -10.76 -22.17 115.74
N LYS A 684 -10.99 -22.22 117.06
CA LYS A 684 -10.05 -21.75 118.10
C LYS A 684 -9.69 -22.91 119.03
N GLN A 685 -8.41 -23.05 119.37
CA GLN A 685 -7.92 -24.07 120.31
C GLN A 685 -8.45 -23.82 121.73
N LYS A 686 -8.79 -24.88 122.46
CA LYS A 686 -9.16 -24.83 123.89
C LYS A 686 -7.89 -24.79 124.74
N ASN A 687 -7.72 -23.74 125.55
CA ASN A 687 -6.60 -23.60 126.49
C ASN A 687 -7.02 -24.02 127.92
N ALA A 688 -6.07 -24.49 128.72
CA ALA A 688 -6.30 -24.97 130.08
C ALA A 688 -5.68 -24.07 131.17
N ASP A 689 -6.41 -23.98 132.29
CA ASP A 689 -6.06 -23.62 133.67
C ASP A 689 -5.33 -22.30 134.05
N ILE A 690 -6.12 -21.44 134.70
CA ILE A 690 -5.95 -20.87 136.07
C ILE A 690 -4.61 -20.22 136.47
N ILE A 691 -4.68 -18.96 136.93
CA ILE A 691 -3.67 -18.34 137.83
C ILE A 691 -4.38 -17.70 139.04
N ILE A 692 -3.78 -17.86 140.23
CA ILE A 692 -4.22 -17.31 141.52
C ILE A 692 -3.12 -16.36 142.04
N THR A 693 -3.47 -15.16 142.52
CA THR A 693 -2.54 -14.30 143.28
C THR A 693 -3.25 -13.51 144.41
N LYS A 694 -2.55 -13.30 145.53
CA LYS A 694 -2.96 -12.70 146.83
C LYS A 694 -1.84 -11.69 147.22
N ALA A 695 -1.96 -10.58 147.98
CA ALA A 695 -2.54 -10.33 149.32
C ALA A 695 -2.67 -8.78 149.58
N SER A 696 -3.64 -8.27 150.36
CA SER A 696 -3.58 -7.92 151.82
C SER A 696 -2.67 -6.72 152.18
N SER A 697 -2.95 -5.77 153.07
CA SER A 697 -4.14 -5.32 153.87
C SER A 697 -3.78 -3.95 154.53
N THR A 698 -4.62 -3.17 155.25
CA THR A 698 -5.19 -3.39 156.61
C THR A 698 -5.96 -2.10 157.07
N MET A 699 -6.76 -2.14 158.16
CA MET A 699 -7.51 -1.00 158.73
C MET A 699 -7.05 -0.61 160.15
N TYR A 700 -7.24 0.66 160.56
CA TYR A 700 -7.21 1.13 161.95
C TYR A 700 -8.18 2.31 162.14
N ASN A 701 -9.20 2.15 163.01
CA ASN A 701 -10.27 3.13 163.30
C ASN A 701 -10.74 3.94 162.07
N ASP A 702 -11.32 3.23 161.11
CA ASP A 702 -12.03 3.77 159.93
C ASP A 702 -11.27 4.75 159.03
N THR A 703 -9.93 4.79 159.16
CA THR A 703 -9.05 5.50 158.24
C THR A 703 -8.10 4.52 157.54
N LEU A 704 -8.14 4.51 156.21
CA LEU A 704 -7.21 3.73 155.39
C LEU A 704 -5.86 4.46 155.34
N LEU A 705 -4.97 4.12 156.26
CA LEU A 705 -3.67 4.77 156.44
C LEU A 705 -2.67 4.31 155.37
N LYS A 706 -2.45 5.22 154.39
CA LYS A 706 -1.37 5.25 153.38
C LYS A 706 -1.66 4.46 152.09
N ARG A 707 -1.85 5.20 150.99
CA ARG A 707 -1.84 4.70 149.60
C ARG A 707 -0.47 4.11 149.26
N VAL A 708 -0.43 3.08 148.43
CA VAL A 708 0.80 2.59 147.80
C VAL A 708 0.75 2.88 146.30
N GLU A 709 1.90 3.22 145.72
CA GLU A 709 2.04 3.56 144.30
C GLU A 709 1.58 2.39 143.40
N GLY A 710 0.51 2.62 142.62
CA GLY A 710 -0.08 1.61 141.74
C GLY A 710 -1.54 1.23 142.05
N ASP A 711 -2.05 1.55 143.25
CA ASP A 711 -3.46 1.31 143.64
C ASP A 711 -4.46 2.02 142.69
N ASP A 712 -4.04 3.12 142.06
CA ASP A 712 -4.87 3.91 141.13
C ASP A 712 -5.35 3.08 139.91
N LYS A 713 -4.61 2.03 139.49
CA LYS A 713 -5.05 1.13 138.40
C LYS A 713 -6.08 0.08 138.83
N TRP A 714 -6.17 -0.25 140.11
CA TRP A 714 -7.15 -1.22 140.61
C TRP A 714 -8.54 -0.57 140.78
N TYR A 715 -8.56 0.73 141.09
CA TYR A 715 -9.79 1.51 141.23
C TYR A 715 -10.55 1.69 139.90
N ASP A 716 -9.82 1.83 138.79
CA ASP A 716 -10.40 2.17 137.47
C ASP A 716 -11.03 0.99 136.71
N GLU A 717 -10.69 -0.28 137.01
CA GLU A 717 -11.13 -1.43 136.19
C GLU A 717 -12.25 -2.32 136.79
N VAL A 718 -12.44 -2.35 138.12
CA VAL A 718 -13.39 -3.30 138.76
C VAL A 718 -14.36 -2.63 139.74
N GLY A 719 -14.18 -1.35 140.07
CA GLY A 719 -14.94 -0.73 141.16
C GLY A 719 -15.10 0.79 141.12
N LYS A 720 -16.01 1.27 140.27
CA LYS A 720 -17.06 2.18 140.78
C LYS A 720 -18.20 1.33 141.37
N TYR A 721 -17.89 0.68 142.48
CA TYR A 721 -18.80 0.02 143.42
C TYR A 721 -18.37 0.37 144.85
N GLY A 722 -19.34 0.46 145.75
CA GLY A 722 -19.22 1.20 147.02
C GLY A 722 -19.94 2.55 146.85
N ILE A 723 -21.25 2.65 147.05
CA ILE A 723 -22.09 1.96 148.05
C ILE A 723 -21.56 2.22 149.46
N ASP A 724 -22.21 3.18 150.11
CA ASP A 724 -22.20 3.35 151.55
C ASP A 724 -22.68 2.06 152.25
N VAL A 725 -22.54 2.01 153.58
CA VAL A 725 -22.91 0.87 154.43
C VAL A 725 -21.92 -0.31 154.38
N LEU A 726 -20.62 -0.02 154.49
CA LEU A 726 -19.80 -0.84 155.39
C LEU A 726 -20.27 -0.53 156.83
N LYS A 727 -20.90 -1.49 157.49
CA LYS A 727 -21.14 -1.41 158.95
C LYS A 727 -19.91 -1.87 159.71
N GLU A 728 -19.49 -1.04 160.65
CA GLU A 728 -18.40 -1.26 161.59
C GLU A 728 -18.47 -2.66 162.24
N TYR A 729 -17.36 -3.41 162.21
CA TYR A 729 -17.08 -4.43 163.23
C TYR A 729 -15.59 -4.46 163.60
N THR A 730 -15.35 -4.66 164.88
CA THR A 730 -14.15 -4.25 165.61
C THR A 730 -13.01 -5.27 165.58
N TYR A 731 -11.77 -4.76 165.55
CA TYR A 731 -10.57 -5.34 166.18
C TYR A 731 -10.47 -6.88 166.23
N ASP A 732 -10.19 -7.51 165.09
CA ASP A 732 -8.93 -8.25 164.93
C ASP A 732 -8.63 -8.53 163.44
N LYS A 733 -7.35 -8.75 163.11
CA LYS A 733 -6.83 -8.74 161.73
C LYS A 733 -7.45 -9.84 160.85
N CYS A 734 -8.39 -9.49 159.97
CA CYS A 734 -9.04 -10.41 159.05
C CYS A 734 -8.45 -10.33 157.63
N VAL A 735 -7.87 -11.43 157.13
CA VAL A 735 -7.35 -11.54 155.75
C VAL A 735 -8.40 -12.26 154.89
N GLN A 736 -9.11 -11.50 154.05
CA GLN A 736 -10.03 -12.08 153.08
C GLN A 736 -9.28 -12.58 151.83
N VAL A 737 -9.73 -13.70 151.27
CA VAL A 737 -9.24 -14.26 150.01
C VAL A 737 -10.44 -14.49 149.10
N TRP A 738 -10.35 -13.92 147.89
CA TRP A 738 -11.40 -13.99 146.89
C TRP A 738 -10.90 -14.77 145.67
N GLN A 739 -11.76 -15.61 145.13
CA GLN A 739 -11.57 -16.30 143.86
C GLN A 739 -12.43 -15.58 142.82
N ILE A 740 -11.85 -15.30 141.65
CA ILE A 740 -12.58 -14.78 140.49
C ILE A 740 -12.38 -15.80 139.36
N ASN A 741 -13.47 -16.22 138.71
CA ASN A 741 -13.40 -17.09 137.54
C ASN A 741 -13.30 -16.27 136.24
N SER A 742 -13.07 -16.96 135.11
CA SER A 742 -12.95 -16.33 133.78
C SER A 742 -14.20 -15.56 133.34
N ASP A 743 -15.34 -15.85 133.94
CA ASP A 743 -16.65 -15.27 133.63
C ASP A 743 -17.00 -14.10 134.58
N ARG A 744 -16.00 -13.65 135.38
CA ARG A 744 -16.06 -12.53 136.34
C ARG A 744 -16.98 -12.75 137.55
N GLU A 745 -17.36 -13.99 137.86
CA GLU A 745 -18.03 -14.29 139.13
C GLU A 745 -17.03 -14.24 140.28
N ILE A 746 -17.36 -13.48 141.32
CA ILE A 746 -16.49 -13.21 142.48
C ILE A 746 -17.00 -14.00 143.69
N LYS A 747 -16.19 -14.93 144.21
CA LYS A 747 -16.54 -15.78 145.36
C LYS A 747 -15.52 -15.64 146.49
N ARG A 748 -15.96 -15.30 147.70
CA ARG A 748 -15.07 -15.32 148.88
C ARG A 748 -14.75 -16.77 149.23
N ILE A 749 -13.46 -17.09 149.30
CA ILE A 749 -12.96 -18.44 149.64
C ILE A 749 -12.23 -18.49 150.98
N LYS A 750 -11.89 -17.34 151.57
CA LYS A 750 -11.56 -17.21 153.00
C LYS A 750 -11.99 -15.84 153.52
#